data_AF-A0A087Y102-F1
#
_entry.id   AF-A0A087Y102-F1
#
_cell.length_a   1.000
_cell.length_b   1.000
_cell.length_c   1.000
_cell.angle_alpha   90.00
_cell.angle_beta   90.00
_cell.angle_gamma   90.00
#
_symmetry.space_group_name_H-M   'P 1'
#
loop_
_entity.id
_entity.type
_entity.pdbx_description
1 polymer ?
#
loop_
_entity_poly.entity_id
_entity_poly.type
_entity_poly.pdbx_seq_one_letter_code
_entity_poly.pdbx_strand_id
1 'polypeptide(L)'
;MPAVSKGDGMRGLAVFISDIRNCKSKEAEVKRINKELANIRSKFKGDKALDGYSKKKYVCKLLFIFLLGHDIDFGHMEAVNLLSSNKYTEKQIGYLFISVLVNSNSELIRLINNAIKNDLASRNATFMNLALHCIANVGSREMAEAFASDIPRILVAGDTMDSVKQSAALCLLRLNRTSPDLVPMGEWTARVVHLLNDQHLGVVTAATSLITTLAQKSPDDFKTSVSLAVARLSRIVTSASIDLQDYTYYFVAAPWLSVKLLRLLQCYPPPEDASLRSRLSECLETILNKAQEPPKSKKVQHSNAKNAVLFEAIALIIHHDSEPNLLVRACNQLGQFLQHRETNLRYLALESMCTLASSEFSHEAVKTHIETVISALKTERDVSVRQRAVDLLYAMCDRSNSKQIVAEMLSYLETADYSIREEIVLKVAILAEKYAVDYTWYVDTILNLIRIAGDYVSEEVWYRVIQIVINRDDVQGYAAKTVFEALQAPACHENLVKVGGYILGEFGNLIAGDPRSSPLVQFNLLHSKFHLCSVPTRALLLSAYIKFINLFPEVKGTIQDVLRSDSQLRNADVELQQRAVEYLRLSCIASTDILATVLEEMPPFPERESSILAKLKKKKGSSKLPDMDDSRKNVNGSAEHAEDAEVASKTPQFLLEELISTDRPHPSSSATMLPTRTMVPSHTFTDNLSVNSAPSSGASLLVDVFSDFSSAAPTESSDEHFPRFVCKNNGVIYENQLLQIGLKSEYRQNLGRMYVFYGNKTSTQFQSFSTSVSSNDVLCSHILCSAPQLPAE
;
A
#
# COMPACT_ATOMS: atom_id res chain seq x y z
N MET A 1 52.99 -15.87 -5.14
CA MET A 1 53.07 -14.60 -4.40
C MET A 1 53.46 -14.90 -2.95
N PRO A 2 54.31 -14.11 -2.29
CA PRO A 2 54.55 -14.26 -0.85
C PRO A 2 53.27 -13.95 -0.07
N ALA A 3 53.05 -14.63 1.05
CA ALA A 3 51.86 -14.45 1.87
C ALA A 3 51.81 -13.03 2.47
N VAL A 4 50.81 -12.24 2.08
CA VAL A 4 50.59 -10.89 2.61
C VAL A 4 50.26 -10.99 4.09
N SER A 5 51.07 -10.33 4.93
CA SER A 5 50.90 -10.33 6.39
C SER A 5 49.52 -9.78 6.80
N LYS A 6 48.77 -10.55 7.60
CA LYS A 6 47.43 -10.18 8.11
C LYS A 6 47.53 -9.16 9.26
N GLY A 7 48.03 -7.96 8.97
CA GLY A 7 48.33 -6.90 9.95
C GLY A 7 47.15 -6.02 10.39
N ASP A 8 45.92 -6.55 10.49
CA ASP A 8 44.70 -5.72 10.65
C ASP A 8 44.20 -5.56 12.11
N GLY A 9 45.01 -5.93 13.10
CA GLY A 9 44.61 -5.92 14.51
C GLY A 9 44.45 -4.53 15.14
N MET A 10 43.23 -4.16 15.54
CA MET A 10 42.97 -2.99 16.40
C MET A 10 42.79 -3.38 17.87
N ARG A 11 43.89 -3.65 18.59
CA ARG A 11 43.87 -4.09 20.01
C ARG A 11 42.99 -3.22 20.90
N GLY A 12 43.04 -1.90 20.73
CA GLY A 12 42.25 -0.96 21.53
C GLY A 12 40.74 -1.03 21.29
N LEU A 13 40.29 -1.49 20.12
CA LEU A 13 38.88 -1.75 19.82
C LEU A 13 38.44 -3.07 20.48
N ALA A 14 39.23 -4.14 20.32
CA ALA A 14 38.94 -5.44 20.93
C ALA A 14 38.78 -5.35 22.46
N VAL A 15 39.67 -4.62 23.15
CA VAL A 15 39.55 -4.37 24.60
C VAL A 15 38.25 -3.64 24.95
N PHE A 16 37.86 -2.63 24.17
CA PHE A 16 36.61 -1.87 24.43
C PHE A 16 35.35 -2.72 24.22
N ILE A 17 35.35 -3.58 23.18
CA ILE A 17 34.26 -4.54 22.94
C ILE A 17 34.20 -5.56 24.09
N SER A 18 35.34 -6.08 24.55
CA SER A 18 35.39 -6.97 25.72
C SER A 18 34.89 -6.28 26.99
N ASP A 19 35.28 -5.04 27.26
CA ASP A 19 34.80 -4.27 28.42
C ASP A 19 33.27 -4.12 28.40
N ILE A 20 32.69 -3.80 27.23
CA ILE A 20 31.23 -3.70 27.04
C ILE A 20 30.55 -5.06 27.25
N ARG A 21 31.06 -6.13 26.65
CA ARG A 21 30.51 -7.49 26.82
C ARG A 21 30.64 -8.03 28.24
N ASN A 22 31.58 -7.50 29.03
CA ASN A 22 31.78 -7.82 30.44
C ASN A 22 30.93 -6.96 31.40
N CYS A 23 30.17 -5.99 30.89
CA CYS A 23 29.28 -5.17 31.73
C CYS A 23 28.10 -6.01 32.23
N LYS A 24 27.86 -5.98 33.55
CA LYS A 24 26.81 -6.77 34.21
C LYS A 24 25.42 -6.11 34.21
N SER A 25 25.32 -4.85 33.78
CA SER A 25 24.07 -4.08 33.72
C SER A 25 24.14 -3.00 32.63
N LYS A 26 22.98 -2.48 32.21
CA LYS A 26 22.91 -1.45 31.16
C LYS A 26 23.51 -0.12 31.62
N GLU A 27 23.43 0.21 32.91
CA GLU A 27 24.07 1.40 33.50
C GLU A 27 25.60 1.28 33.46
N ALA A 28 26.15 0.08 33.70
CA ALA A 28 27.58 -0.18 33.59
C ALA A 28 28.06 -0.03 32.13
N GLU A 29 27.27 -0.51 31.18
CA GLU A 29 27.52 -0.35 29.73
C GLU A 29 27.53 1.13 29.33
N VAL A 30 26.47 1.88 29.66
CA VAL A 30 26.35 3.33 29.40
C VAL A 30 27.50 4.10 30.04
N LYS A 31 27.88 3.77 31.29
CA LYS A 31 29.03 4.38 31.98
C LYS A 31 30.35 4.06 31.27
N ARG A 32 30.54 2.85 30.75
CA ARG A 32 31.73 2.44 29.99
C ARG A 32 31.82 3.14 28.63
N ILE A 33 30.68 3.32 27.96
CA ILE A 33 30.55 4.05 26.70
C ILE A 33 30.85 5.54 26.90
N ASN A 34 30.20 6.20 27.86
CA ASN A 34 30.44 7.61 28.17
C ASN A 34 31.91 7.90 28.53
N LYS A 35 32.56 7.00 29.28
CA LYS A 35 34.00 7.07 29.56
C LYS A 35 34.86 6.99 28.29
N GLU A 36 34.47 6.18 27.31
CA GLU A 36 35.20 6.09 26.03
C GLU A 36 34.92 7.30 25.12
N LEU A 37 33.67 7.78 25.05
CA LEU A 37 33.31 9.00 24.32
C LEU A 37 34.09 10.21 24.83
N ALA A 38 34.17 10.40 26.15
CA ALA A 38 34.97 11.47 26.77
C ALA A 38 36.48 11.35 26.42
N ASN A 39 37.02 10.13 26.47
CA ASN A 39 38.41 9.84 26.07
C ASN A 39 38.66 10.18 24.59
N ILE A 40 37.77 9.74 23.68
CA ILE A 40 37.92 10.02 22.24
C ILE A 40 37.78 11.54 21.97
N ARG A 41 36.80 12.21 22.58
CA ARG A 41 36.60 13.67 22.45
C ARG A 41 37.82 14.45 22.94
N SER A 42 38.44 14.04 24.04
CA SER A 42 39.70 14.63 24.53
C SER A 42 40.86 14.39 23.57
N LYS A 43 40.96 13.20 22.95
CA LYS A 43 42.04 12.90 21.98
C LYS A 43 41.88 13.63 20.65
N PHE A 44 40.66 13.89 20.19
CA PHE A 44 40.41 14.67 18.96
C PHE A 44 40.61 16.18 19.18
N LYS A 45 40.32 16.70 20.37
CA LYS A 45 40.52 18.12 20.73
C LYS A 45 41.92 18.50 21.25
N GLY A 46 42.86 17.55 21.34
CA GLY A 46 44.20 17.83 21.89
C GLY A 46 45.18 18.34 20.83
N ASP A 47 46.09 19.24 21.23
CA ASP A 47 47.07 19.90 20.33
C ASP A 47 48.03 18.95 19.60
N LYS A 48 48.15 17.69 20.06
CA LYS A 48 48.99 16.68 19.41
C LYS A 48 48.23 15.99 18.29
N ALA A 49 48.60 16.31 17.06
CA ALA A 49 48.10 15.64 15.85
C ALA A 49 48.21 14.10 15.99
N LEU A 50 47.06 13.42 15.99
CA LEU A 50 46.99 11.97 16.06
C LEU A 50 47.51 11.32 14.78
N ASP A 51 48.24 10.22 14.95
CA ASP A 51 48.66 9.34 13.86
C ASP A 51 47.45 8.65 13.18
N GLY A 52 47.62 8.25 11.92
CA GLY A 52 46.56 7.63 11.12
C GLY A 52 45.97 6.35 11.75
N TYR A 53 46.78 5.55 12.46
CA TYR A 53 46.28 4.35 13.14
C TYR A 53 45.44 4.72 14.37
N SER A 54 45.84 5.72 15.17
CA SER A 54 45.01 6.21 16.27
C SER A 54 43.71 6.84 15.79
N LYS A 55 43.73 7.66 14.72
CA LYS A 55 42.50 8.21 14.11
C LYS A 55 41.57 7.07 13.66
N LYS A 56 42.07 6.12 12.85
CA LYS A 56 41.33 4.91 12.42
C LYS A 56 40.69 4.18 13.61
N LYS A 57 41.48 3.88 14.64
CA LYS A 57 41.05 3.17 15.86
C LYS A 57 39.94 3.90 16.61
N TYR A 58 40.01 5.22 16.75
CA TYR A 58 39.00 5.99 17.48
C TYR A 58 37.72 6.20 16.66
N VAL A 59 37.83 6.48 15.36
CA VAL A 59 36.67 6.55 14.45
C VAL A 59 35.92 5.20 14.42
N CYS A 60 36.65 4.08 14.39
CA CYS A 60 36.06 2.74 14.45
C CYS A 60 35.37 2.46 15.81
N LYS A 61 35.87 3.00 16.93
CA LYS A 61 35.15 2.95 18.22
C LYS A 61 33.87 3.76 18.23
N LEU A 62 33.87 4.97 17.65
CA LEU A 62 32.66 5.79 17.53
C LEU A 62 31.60 5.07 16.66
N LEU A 63 32.01 4.48 15.54
CA LEU A 63 31.12 3.64 14.72
C LEU A 63 30.54 2.46 15.52
N PHE A 64 31.35 1.77 16.32
CA PHE A 64 30.85 0.69 17.17
C PHE A 64 29.82 1.17 18.21
N ILE A 65 30.05 2.33 18.83
CA ILE A 65 29.09 2.93 19.78
C ILE A 65 27.77 3.31 19.07
N PHE A 66 27.85 3.87 17.86
CA PHE A 66 26.68 4.16 17.03
C PHE A 66 25.88 2.90 16.69
N LEU A 67 26.56 1.81 16.31
CA LEU A 67 25.92 0.52 16.01
C LEU A 67 25.31 -0.18 17.24
N LEU A 68 25.63 0.26 18.47
CA LEU A 68 24.93 -0.16 19.70
C LEU A 68 23.66 0.66 19.98
N GLY A 69 23.34 1.66 19.16
CA GLY A 69 22.18 2.54 19.32
C GLY A 69 22.42 3.79 20.17
N HIS A 70 23.68 4.23 20.32
CA HIS A 70 24.03 5.48 21.01
C HIS A 70 24.43 6.58 20.01
N ASP A 71 23.79 7.74 20.11
CA ASP A 71 24.04 8.87 19.20
C ASP A 71 25.48 9.41 19.28
N ILE A 72 25.99 9.85 18.13
CA ILE A 72 27.35 10.39 17.96
C ILE A 72 27.30 11.77 17.30
N ASP A 73 27.65 12.81 18.06
CA ASP A 73 27.66 14.24 17.67
C ASP A 73 29.00 14.72 17.09
N PHE A 74 30.05 13.90 17.08
CA PHE A 74 31.42 14.29 16.73
C PHE A 74 32.23 13.15 16.08
N GLY A 75 33.40 13.45 15.50
CA GLY A 75 34.23 12.47 14.79
C GLY A 75 34.08 12.49 13.26
N HIS A 76 33.10 13.22 12.74
CA HIS A 76 32.83 13.34 11.31
C HIS A 76 34.01 13.93 10.52
N MET A 77 34.64 14.99 11.03
CA MET A 77 35.81 15.61 10.38
C MET A 77 37.03 14.68 10.41
N GLU A 78 37.23 13.94 11.49
CA GLU A 78 38.29 12.94 11.62
C GLU A 78 38.10 11.77 10.64
N ALA A 79 36.85 11.36 10.39
CA ALA A 79 36.52 10.39 9.35
C ALA A 79 36.78 10.93 7.93
N VAL A 80 36.41 12.18 7.64
CA VAL A 80 36.71 12.84 6.36
C VAL A 80 38.22 12.93 6.12
N ASN A 81 39.01 13.25 7.15
CA ASN A 81 40.48 13.26 7.06
C ASN A 81 41.09 11.88 6.76
N LEU A 82 40.44 10.77 7.15
CA LEU A 82 40.89 9.42 6.80
C LEU A 82 40.68 9.11 5.30
N LEU A 83 39.73 9.76 4.63
CA LEU A 83 39.49 9.61 3.20
C LEU A 83 40.69 10.06 2.37
N SER A 84 41.50 11.01 2.84
CA SER A 84 42.70 11.49 2.15
C SER A 84 43.96 10.64 2.42
N SER A 85 43.88 9.58 3.23
CA SER A 85 45.04 8.74 3.54
C SER A 85 45.40 7.80 2.39
N ASN A 86 46.69 7.58 2.14
CA ASN A 86 47.16 6.59 1.17
C ASN A 86 47.02 5.13 1.65
N LYS A 87 46.60 4.88 2.90
CA LYS A 87 46.42 3.52 3.43
C LYS A 87 44.98 3.04 3.29
N TYR A 88 44.80 1.88 2.65
CA TYR A 88 43.49 1.23 2.47
C TYR A 88 42.68 1.14 3.77
N THR A 89 43.26 0.61 4.87
CA THR A 89 42.48 0.42 6.11
C THR A 89 42.09 1.73 6.79
N GLU A 90 42.80 2.84 6.52
CA GLU A 90 42.44 4.17 7.02
C GLU A 90 41.27 4.72 6.19
N LYS A 91 41.39 4.74 4.85
CA LYS A 91 40.28 5.08 3.93
C LYS A 91 39.02 4.26 4.18
N GLN A 92 39.14 2.95 4.31
CA GLN A 92 38.01 2.03 4.50
C GLN A 92 37.17 2.41 5.74
N ILE A 93 37.82 2.71 6.86
CA ILE A 93 37.12 3.12 8.09
C ILE A 93 36.53 4.53 7.94
N GLY A 94 37.21 5.45 7.25
CA GLY A 94 36.63 6.75 6.88
C GLY A 94 35.36 6.60 6.05
N TYR A 95 35.44 5.86 4.93
CA TYR A 95 34.32 5.60 4.02
C TYR A 95 33.17 4.86 4.69
N LEU A 96 33.45 3.88 5.54
CA LEU A 96 32.43 3.16 6.30
C LEU A 96 31.73 4.06 7.33
N PHE A 97 32.48 4.88 8.06
CA PHE A 97 31.91 5.82 9.03
C PHE A 97 30.98 6.82 8.34
N ILE A 98 31.43 7.44 7.23
CA ILE A 98 30.56 8.39 6.50
C ILE A 98 29.35 7.70 5.84
N SER A 99 29.50 6.47 5.33
CA SER A 99 28.39 5.74 4.72
C SER A 99 27.29 5.35 5.71
N VAL A 100 27.59 5.34 7.01
CA VAL A 100 26.65 4.97 8.09
C VAL A 100 26.13 6.19 8.86
N LEU A 101 26.94 7.24 9.04
CA LEU A 101 26.60 8.41 9.88
C LEU A 101 26.34 9.72 9.14
N VAL A 102 26.56 9.83 7.81
CA VAL A 102 26.33 11.12 7.11
C VAL A 102 24.86 11.49 7.06
N ASN A 103 24.55 12.59 7.73
CA ASN A 103 23.31 13.34 7.61
C ASN A 103 23.44 14.36 6.45
N SER A 104 22.36 14.57 5.69
CA SER A 104 22.33 15.36 4.44
C SER A 104 22.63 16.86 4.60
N ASN A 105 22.86 17.35 5.82
CA ASN A 105 22.90 18.77 6.14
C ASN A 105 24.26 19.19 6.73
N SER A 106 25.35 18.97 6.00
CA SER A 106 26.68 19.41 6.44
C SER A 106 27.62 19.84 5.30
N GLU A 107 28.41 20.89 5.58
CA GLU A 107 29.50 21.38 4.73
C GLU A 107 30.51 20.28 4.34
N LEU A 108 30.55 19.19 5.13
CA LEU A 108 31.37 18.01 4.91
C LEU A 108 31.05 17.28 3.59
N ILE A 109 29.83 17.35 3.06
CA ILE A 109 29.46 16.71 1.77
C ILE A 109 30.36 17.20 0.64
N ARG A 110 30.73 18.50 0.62
CA ARG A 110 31.68 19.05 -0.37
C ARG A 110 33.08 18.45 -0.22
N LEU A 111 33.55 18.23 1.01
CA LEU A 111 34.85 17.61 1.28
C LEU A 111 34.85 16.11 0.92
N ILE A 112 33.76 15.40 1.22
CA ILE A 112 33.54 14.00 0.84
C ILE A 112 33.53 13.86 -0.68
N ASN A 113 32.78 14.71 -1.39
CA ASN A 113 32.74 14.69 -2.86
C ASN A 113 34.13 14.98 -3.46
N ASN A 114 34.91 15.89 -2.89
CA ASN A 114 36.29 16.12 -3.33
C ASN A 114 37.20 14.88 -3.11
N ALA A 115 37.06 14.18 -1.97
CA ALA A 115 37.80 12.95 -1.71
C ALA A 115 37.40 11.80 -2.65
N ILE A 116 36.09 11.61 -2.88
CA ILE A 116 35.53 10.65 -3.85
C ILE A 116 36.07 10.96 -5.25
N LYS A 117 36.05 12.21 -5.69
CA LYS A 117 36.57 12.63 -7.01
C LYS A 117 38.05 12.30 -7.19
N ASN A 118 38.87 12.56 -6.18
CA ASN A 118 40.29 12.20 -6.18
C ASN A 118 40.50 10.68 -6.26
N ASP A 119 39.69 9.89 -5.55
CA ASP A 119 39.79 8.43 -5.55
C ASP A 119 39.31 7.79 -6.86
N LEU A 120 38.26 8.33 -7.49
CA LEU A 120 37.84 7.94 -8.84
C LEU A 120 38.92 8.27 -9.88
N ALA A 121 39.64 9.39 -9.73
CA ALA A 121 40.75 9.77 -10.60
C ALA A 121 42.06 8.98 -10.34
N SER A 122 42.21 8.33 -9.18
CA SER A 122 43.48 7.76 -8.71
C SER A 122 44.01 6.55 -9.50
N ARG A 123 43.25 6.01 -10.46
CA ARG A 123 43.47 4.74 -11.19
C ARG A 123 43.65 3.49 -10.31
N ASN A 124 43.64 3.62 -8.98
CA ASN A 124 43.72 2.50 -8.05
C ASN A 124 42.33 1.87 -7.90
N ALA A 125 42.13 0.70 -8.52
CA ALA A 125 40.85 -0.03 -8.48
C ALA A 125 40.29 -0.22 -7.06
N THR A 126 41.12 -0.36 -6.03
CA THR A 126 40.66 -0.48 -4.64
C THR A 126 40.05 0.83 -4.11
N PHE A 127 40.66 1.97 -4.43
CA PHE A 127 40.15 3.28 -4.00
C PHE A 127 38.93 3.71 -4.84
N MET A 128 38.95 3.43 -6.14
CA MET A 128 37.78 3.60 -7.01
C MET A 128 36.58 2.79 -6.50
N ASN A 129 36.78 1.52 -6.10
CA ASN A 129 35.71 0.71 -5.52
C ASN A 129 35.17 1.28 -4.20
N LEU A 130 36.02 1.73 -3.27
CA LEU A 130 35.57 2.40 -2.03
C LEU A 130 34.73 3.65 -2.33
N ALA A 131 35.16 4.47 -3.28
CA ALA A 131 34.45 5.66 -3.72
C ALA A 131 33.08 5.32 -4.36
N LEU A 132 33.04 4.35 -5.28
CA LEU A 132 31.81 3.87 -5.92
C LEU A 132 30.83 3.26 -4.91
N HIS A 133 31.31 2.50 -3.92
CA HIS A 133 30.49 1.93 -2.86
C HIS A 133 29.94 3.02 -1.93
N CYS A 134 30.71 4.07 -1.63
CA CYS A 134 30.22 5.22 -0.87
C CYS A 134 29.07 5.92 -1.60
N ILE A 135 29.22 6.21 -2.89
CA ILE A 135 28.15 6.81 -3.72
C ILE A 135 26.92 5.89 -3.73
N ALA A 136 27.09 4.57 -3.89
CA ALA A 136 25.98 3.62 -3.95
C ALA A 136 25.25 3.45 -2.59
N ASN A 137 25.97 3.50 -1.47
CA ASN A 137 25.38 3.35 -0.14
C ASN A 137 24.66 4.62 0.31
N VAL A 138 25.30 5.79 0.16
CA VAL A 138 24.73 7.09 0.57
C VAL A 138 23.67 7.54 -0.44
N GLY A 139 24.03 7.65 -1.72
CA GLY A 139 23.12 8.04 -2.78
C GLY A 139 22.44 9.40 -2.57
N SER A 140 23.16 10.42 -2.09
CA SER A 140 22.60 11.77 -1.92
C SER A 140 22.39 12.45 -3.28
N ARG A 141 21.53 13.48 -3.32
CA ARG A 141 21.25 14.24 -4.55
C ARG A 141 22.51 14.96 -5.04
N GLU A 142 23.28 15.52 -4.12
CA GLU A 142 24.54 16.25 -4.39
C GLU A 142 25.63 15.31 -4.92
N MET A 143 25.65 14.04 -4.47
CA MET A 143 26.51 13.01 -5.05
C MET A 143 26.06 12.61 -6.46
N ALA A 144 24.75 12.52 -6.70
CA ALA A 144 24.23 12.26 -8.04
C ALA A 144 24.61 13.39 -9.02
N GLU A 145 24.42 14.65 -8.63
CA GLU A 145 24.78 15.83 -9.43
C GLU A 145 26.30 15.91 -9.68
N ALA A 146 27.13 15.52 -8.71
CA ALA A 146 28.58 15.52 -8.85
C ALA A 146 29.15 14.39 -9.74
N PHE A 147 28.50 13.22 -9.81
CA PHE A 147 29.10 12.01 -10.38
C PHE A 147 28.28 11.29 -11.47
N ALA A 148 26.99 11.58 -11.66
CA ALA A 148 26.14 10.82 -12.58
C ALA A 148 26.62 10.81 -14.05
N SER A 149 27.36 11.84 -14.49
CA SER A 149 27.97 11.90 -15.82
C SER A 149 29.29 11.11 -15.94
N ASP A 150 29.97 10.84 -14.82
CA ASP A 150 31.29 10.19 -14.79
C ASP A 150 31.19 8.68 -14.55
N ILE A 151 30.21 8.19 -13.77
CA ILE A 151 30.04 6.74 -13.53
C ILE A 151 29.81 5.95 -14.84
N PRO A 152 28.97 6.40 -15.80
CA PRO A 152 28.82 5.72 -17.09
C PRO A 152 30.12 5.66 -17.89
N ARG A 153 30.94 6.71 -17.83
CA ARG A 153 32.26 6.76 -18.51
C ARG A 153 33.21 5.73 -17.93
N ILE A 154 33.27 5.61 -16.60
CA ILE A 154 34.07 4.60 -15.89
C ILE A 154 33.58 3.18 -16.26
N LEU A 155 32.26 2.97 -16.36
CA LEU A 155 31.68 1.66 -16.69
C LEU A 155 32.05 1.17 -18.10
N VAL A 156 32.14 2.06 -19.09
CA VAL A 156 32.43 1.71 -20.50
C VAL A 156 33.90 1.89 -20.90
N ALA A 157 34.78 2.26 -19.96
CA ALA A 157 36.20 2.45 -20.20
C ALA A 157 36.94 1.09 -20.23
N GLY A 158 37.59 0.79 -21.36
CA GLY A 158 38.20 -0.52 -21.62
C GLY A 158 39.43 -0.85 -20.77
N ASP A 159 40.08 0.16 -20.16
CA ASP A 159 41.21 0.01 -19.24
C ASP A 159 40.79 -0.23 -17.78
N THR A 160 39.49 -0.20 -17.47
CA THR A 160 39.01 -0.42 -16.10
C THR A 160 38.95 -1.90 -15.73
N MET A 161 39.34 -2.22 -14.49
CA MET A 161 39.26 -3.57 -13.95
C MET A 161 37.81 -4.02 -13.77
N ASP A 162 37.56 -5.32 -13.95
CA ASP A 162 36.23 -5.92 -13.91
C ASP A 162 35.52 -5.75 -12.56
N SER A 163 36.27 -5.66 -11.45
CA SER A 163 35.72 -5.32 -10.13
C SER A 163 35.17 -3.90 -10.05
N VAL A 164 35.82 -2.96 -10.75
CA VAL A 164 35.38 -1.56 -10.86
C VAL A 164 34.14 -1.47 -11.75
N LYS A 165 34.11 -2.16 -12.89
CA LYS A 165 32.91 -2.25 -13.76
C LYS A 165 31.69 -2.76 -13.00
N GLN A 166 31.84 -3.81 -12.20
CA GLN A 166 30.78 -4.35 -11.34
C GLN A 166 30.22 -3.30 -10.37
N SER A 167 31.11 -2.63 -9.63
CA SER A 167 30.73 -1.57 -8.69
C SER A 167 30.12 -0.36 -9.40
N ALA A 168 30.64 0.02 -10.57
CA ALA A 168 30.15 1.16 -11.36
C ALA A 168 28.74 0.90 -11.92
N ALA A 169 28.45 -0.30 -12.43
CA ALA A 169 27.13 -0.66 -12.92
C ALA A 169 26.06 -0.62 -11.81
N LEU A 170 26.38 -1.13 -10.62
CA LEU A 170 25.47 -1.10 -9.46
C LEU A 170 25.35 0.30 -8.83
N CYS A 171 26.42 1.10 -8.87
CA CYS A 171 26.41 2.50 -8.48
C CYS A 171 25.50 3.33 -9.42
N LEU A 172 25.65 3.19 -10.74
CA LEU A 172 24.79 3.84 -11.73
C LEU A 172 23.33 3.40 -11.60
N LEU A 173 23.08 2.12 -11.31
CA LEU A 173 21.75 1.61 -11.01
C LEU A 173 21.13 2.29 -9.78
N ARG A 174 21.90 2.52 -8.71
CA ARG A 174 21.45 3.27 -7.53
C ARG A 174 21.13 4.73 -7.91
N LEU A 175 22.01 5.39 -8.64
CA LEU A 175 21.80 6.79 -9.07
C LEU A 175 20.52 6.92 -9.91
N ASN A 176 20.29 6.07 -10.90
CA ASN A 176 19.04 6.05 -11.69
C ASN A 176 17.77 5.78 -10.84
N ARG A 177 17.89 5.00 -9.75
CA ARG A 177 16.76 4.78 -8.82
C ARG A 177 16.47 5.97 -7.90
N THR A 178 17.48 6.80 -7.61
CA THR A 178 17.36 7.95 -6.69
C THR A 178 17.12 9.28 -7.40
N SER A 179 17.71 9.48 -8.58
CA SER A 179 17.64 10.70 -9.38
C SER A 179 17.73 10.35 -10.86
N PRO A 180 16.63 9.80 -11.44
CA PRO A 180 16.62 9.33 -12.83
C PRO A 180 16.80 10.46 -13.86
N ASP A 181 16.44 11.68 -13.48
CA ASP A 181 16.59 12.92 -14.25
C ASP A 181 18.06 13.28 -14.53
N LEU A 182 18.99 12.83 -13.68
CA LEU A 182 20.43 13.10 -13.81
C LEU A 182 21.20 12.05 -14.61
N VAL A 183 20.54 10.96 -15.03
CA VAL A 183 21.17 9.87 -15.79
C VAL A 183 20.65 9.91 -17.23
N PRO A 184 21.30 10.67 -18.14
CA PRO A 184 20.90 10.72 -19.55
C PRO A 184 21.23 9.40 -20.25
N MET A 185 20.26 8.89 -21.02
CA MET A 185 20.51 7.82 -22.00
C MET A 185 21.37 8.40 -23.14
N GLY A 186 22.29 7.60 -23.70
CA GLY A 186 23.22 8.10 -24.73
C GLY A 186 24.29 7.09 -25.16
N GLU A 187 25.44 7.57 -25.64
CA GLU A 187 26.51 6.79 -26.29
C GLU A 187 27.11 5.62 -25.48
N TRP A 188 26.80 5.54 -24.18
CA TRP A 188 27.24 4.45 -23.32
C TRP A 188 26.29 3.23 -23.37
N THR A 189 25.03 3.40 -23.79
CA THR A 189 23.99 2.35 -23.86
C THR A 189 24.46 1.10 -24.60
N ALA A 190 24.90 1.24 -25.86
CA ALA A 190 25.34 0.11 -26.68
C ALA A 190 26.56 -0.62 -26.09
N ARG A 191 27.48 0.12 -25.45
CA ARG A 191 28.64 -0.45 -24.74
C ARG A 191 28.25 -1.18 -23.47
N VAL A 192 27.26 -0.67 -22.71
CA VAL A 192 26.70 -1.38 -21.55
C VAL A 192 25.97 -2.66 -21.96
N VAL A 193 25.23 -2.67 -23.07
CA VAL A 193 24.67 -3.91 -23.63
C VAL A 193 25.78 -4.90 -24.00
N HIS A 194 26.89 -4.43 -24.57
CA HIS A 194 28.05 -5.29 -24.89
C HIS A 194 28.69 -5.93 -23.65
N LEU A 195 28.54 -5.37 -22.43
CA LEU A 195 29.01 -6.01 -21.20
C LEU A 195 28.32 -7.36 -20.91
N LEU A 196 27.16 -7.65 -21.53
CA LEU A 196 26.58 -9.01 -21.49
C LEU A 196 27.48 -10.05 -22.16
N ASN A 197 28.40 -9.62 -23.02
CA ASN A 197 29.39 -10.46 -23.68
C ASN A 197 30.74 -10.59 -22.96
N ASP A 198 30.92 -9.95 -21.80
CA ASP A 198 32.16 -10.03 -21.03
C ASP A 198 32.51 -11.50 -20.64
N GLN A 199 33.80 -11.76 -20.38
CA GLN A 199 34.28 -13.05 -19.91
C GLN A 199 34.01 -13.23 -18.40
N HIS A 200 34.09 -12.14 -17.62
CA HIS A 200 33.89 -12.18 -16.19
C HIS A 200 32.39 -12.15 -15.86
N LEU A 201 31.82 -13.30 -15.48
CA LEU A 201 30.37 -13.42 -15.22
C LEU A 201 29.83 -12.49 -14.13
N GLY A 202 30.68 -11.99 -13.22
CA GLY A 202 30.30 -10.93 -12.27
C GLY A 202 29.97 -9.61 -12.97
N VAL A 203 30.70 -9.23 -14.04
CA VAL A 203 30.41 -8.02 -14.85
C VAL A 203 29.06 -8.17 -15.53
N VAL A 204 28.82 -9.32 -16.17
CA VAL A 204 27.52 -9.68 -16.75
C VAL A 204 26.42 -9.58 -15.68
N THR A 205 26.63 -10.18 -14.51
CA THR A 205 25.67 -10.18 -13.38
C THR A 205 25.32 -8.77 -12.87
N ALA A 206 26.24 -7.82 -12.93
CA ALA A 206 26.01 -6.42 -12.58
C ALA A 206 25.33 -5.65 -13.73
N ALA A 207 25.82 -5.82 -14.95
CA ALA A 207 25.28 -5.20 -16.17
C ALA A 207 23.82 -5.61 -16.41
N THR A 208 23.46 -6.90 -16.27
CA THR A 208 22.08 -7.36 -16.40
C THR A 208 21.15 -6.62 -15.44
N SER A 209 21.52 -6.43 -14.15
CA SER A 209 20.67 -5.69 -13.21
C SER A 209 20.48 -4.21 -13.54
N LEU A 210 21.51 -3.57 -14.12
CA LEU A 210 21.41 -2.22 -14.64
C LEU A 210 20.45 -2.18 -15.84
N ILE A 211 20.68 -3.04 -16.84
CA ILE A 211 19.88 -3.12 -18.08
C ILE A 211 18.42 -3.44 -17.76
N THR A 212 18.10 -4.43 -16.91
CA THR A 212 16.72 -4.76 -16.51
C THR A 212 15.97 -3.54 -15.94
N THR A 213 16.65 -2.66 -15.19
CA THR A 213 15.99 -1.47 -14.60
C THR A 213 15.89 -0.31 -15.60
N LEU A 214 16.78 -0.24 -16.59
CA LEU A 214 16.73 0.78 -17.65
C LEU A 214 15.72 0.42 -18.75
N ALA A 215 15.67 -0.84 -19.17
CA ALA A 215 14.74 -1.39 -20.15
C ALA A 215 13.27 -1.18 -19.76
N GLN A 216 12.95 -1.15 -18.46
CA GLN A 216 11.61 -0.83 -17.95
C GLN A 216 11.12 0.60 -18.25
N LYS A 217 12.03 1.52 -18.60
CA LYS A 217 11.70 2.90 -19.00
C LYS A 217 11.95 3.14 -20.49
N SER A 218 13.05 2.59 -21.01
CA SER A 218 13.45 2.70 -22.42
C SER A 218 13.68 1.30 -23.00
N PRO A 219 12.63 0.57 -23.41
CA PRO A 219 12.79 -0.79 -23.94
C PRO A 219 13.65 -0.83 -25.21
N ASP A 220 13.41 0.10 -26.15
CA ASP A 220 14.00 0.11 -27.49
C ASP A 220 15.53 0.23 -27.47
N ASP A 221 16.05 1.17 -26.66
CA ASP A 221 17.48 1.43 -26.43
C ASP A 221 18.26 0.15 -26.05
N PHE A 222 17.60 -0.76 -25.33
CA PHE A 222 18.19 -1.99 -24.81
C PHE A 222 17.68 -3.26 -25.53
N LYS A 223 16.87 -3.16 -26.60
CA LYS A 223 16.29 -4.31 -27.33
C LYS A 223 17.36 -5.30 -27.84
N THR A 224 18.54 -4.80 -28.20
CA THR A 224 19.70 -5.62 -28.59
C THR A 224 20.21 -6.56 -27.48
N SER A 225 19.91 -6.27 -26.21
CA SER A 225 20.28 -7.11 -25.07
C SER A 225 19.58 -8.47 -25.06
N VAL A 226 18.38 -8.59 -25.64
CA VAL A 226 17.60 -9.84 -25.71
C VAL A 226 18.39 -10.94 -26.43
N SER A 227 18.97 -10.62 -27.60
CA SER A 227 19.77 -11.57 -28.38
C SER A 227 20.98 -12.09 -27.60
N LEU A 228 21.70 -11.18 -26.94
CA LEU A 228 22.86 -11.52 -26.12
C LEU A 228 22.47 -12.33 -24.88
N ALA A 229 21.36 -11.98 -24.23
CA ALA A 229 20.85 -12.65 -23.04
C ALA A 229 20.44 -14.10 -23.33
N VAL A 230 19.68 -14.35 -24.40
CA VAL A 230 19.32 -15.72 -24.82
C VAL A 230 20.57 -16.53 -25.21
N ALA A 231 21.49 -15.96 -25.98
CA ALA A 231 22.73 -16.64 -26.36
C ALA A 231 23.61 -16.99 -25.15
N ARG A 232 23.67 -16.11 -24.14
CA ARG A 232 24.40 -16.35 -22.88
C ARG A 232 23.70 -17.38 -22.00
N LEU A 233 22.39 -17.29 -21.82
CA LEU A 233 21.60 -18.25 -21.05
C LEU A 233 21.70 -19.65 -21.67
N SER A 234 21.52 -19.77 -22.99
CA SER A 234 21.72 -21.00 -23.77
C SER A 234 23.07 -21.65 -23.50
N ARG A 235 24.17 -20.88 -23.49
CA ARG A 235 25.52 -21.37 -23.15
C ARG A 235 25.64 -21.80 -21.68
N ILE A 236 25.05 -21.06 -20.73
CA ILE A 236 25.10 -21.40 -19.31
C ILE A 236 24.33 -22.71 -19.04
N VAL A 237 23.12 -22.87 -19.58
CA VAL A 237 22.32 -24.08 -19.32
C VAL A 237 22.86 -25.32 -20.04
N THR A 238 23.62 -25.18 -21.12
CA THR A 238 24.27 -26.31 -21.82
C THR A 238 25.66 -26.65 -21.27
N SER A 239 26.32 -25.72 -20.56
CA SER A 239 27.66 -25.93 -20.01
C SER A 239 27.77 -27.13 -19.06
N ALA A 240 28.95 -27.76 -19.06
CA ALA A 240 29.32 -28.79 -18.11
C ALA A 240 29.76 -28.17 -16.78
N SER A 241 29.66 -28.93 -15.69
CA SER A 241 30.03 -28.48 -14.33
C SER A 241 31.50 -28.06 -14.17
N ILE A 242 32.35 -28.33 -15.16
CA ILE A 242 33.79 -28.01 -15.19
C ILE A 242 34.10 -26.67 -15.87
N ASP A 243 33.18 -26.13 -16.68
CA ASP A 243 33.43 -24.97 -17.54
C ASP A 243 33.39 -23.64 -16.76
N LEU A 244 32.60 -23.60 -15.68
CA LEU A 244 32.27 -22.39 -14.92
C LEU A 244 32.59 -22.58 -13.43
N GLN A 245 33.81 -23.01 -13.10
CA GLN A 245 34.18 -23.46 -11.74
C GLN A 245 33.87 -22.43 -10.65
N ASP A 246 34.31 -21.18 -10.81
CA ASP A 246 34.10 -20.10 -9.83
C ASP A 246 32.61 -19.72 -9.64
N TYR A 247 31.77 -19.99 -10.65
CA TYR A 247 30.36 -19.60 -10.69
C TYR A 247 29.40 -20.80 -10.59
N THR A 248 29.92 -22.01 -10.36
CA THR A 248 29.12 -23.22 -10.17
C THR A 248 28.78 -23.40 -8.71
N TYR A 249 27.53 -23.16 -8.35
CA TYR A 249 27.05 -23.30 -6.98
C TYR A 249 26.35 -24.64 -6.80
N TYR A 250 26.94 -25.54 -6.01
CA TYR A 250 26.35 -26.86 -5.68
C TYR A 250 25.90 -27.63 -6.94
N PHE A 251 26.78 -27.77 -7.95
CA PHE A 251 26.51 -28.41 -9.24
C PHE A 251 25.44 -27.73 -10.12
N VAL A 252 25.06 -26.48 -9.82
CA VAL A 252 24.22 -25.63 -10.68
C VAL A 252 25.08 -24.53 -11.29
N ALA A 253 25.10 -24.43 -12.62
CA ALA A 253 25.87 -23.44 -13.34
C ALA A 253 25.25 -22.04 -13.22
N ALA A 254 25.98 -21.10 -12.61
CA ALA A 254 25.67 -19.67 -12.49
C ALA A 254 24.19 -19.33 -12.19
N PRO A 255 23.55 -19.92 -11.15
CA PRO A 255 22.10 -19.86 -10.94
C PRO A 255 21.56 -18.42 -10.85
N TRP A 256 22.23 -17.54 -10.11
CA TRP A 256 21.80 -16.15 -9.96
C TRP A 256 21.92 -15.33 -11.25
N LEU A 257 22.87 -15.66 -12.13
CA LEU A 257 22.98 -15.02 -13.44
C LEU A 257 21.86 -15.52 -14.36
N SER A 258 21.58 -16.82 -14.37
CA SER A 258 20.46 -17.41 -15.12
C SER A 258 19.12 -16.77 -14.72
N VAL A 259 18.85 -16.63 -13.42
CA VAL A 259 17.67 -15.91 -12.88
C VAL A 259 17.64 -14.46 -13.38
N LYS A 260 18.75 -13.71 -13.28
CA LYS A 260 18.77 -12.31 -13.78
C LYS A 260 18.55 -12.20 -15.28
N LEU A 261 19.08 -13.14 -16.08
CA LEU A 261 18.88 -13.15 -17.54
C LEU A 261 17.42 -13.46 -17.89
N LEU A 262 16.80 -14.45 -17.23
CA LEU A 262 15.37 -14.74 -17.38
C LEU A 262 14.50 -13.54 -16.98
N ARG A 263 14.82 -12.86 -15.87
CA ARG A 263 14.12 -11.64 -15.44
C ARG A 263 14.34 -10.44 -16.35
N LEU A 264 15.48 -10.36 -17.06
CA LEU A 264 15.69 -9.37 -18.13
C LEU A 264 14.80 -9.69 -19.35
N LEU A 265 14.66 -10.96 -19.73
CA LEU A 265 13.78 -11.36 -20.83
C LEU A 265 12.30 -11.08 -20.54
N GLN A 266 11.87 -11.11 -19.28
CA GLN A 266 10.53 -10.67 -18.85
C GLN A 266 10.30 -9.14 -18.95
N CYS A 267 11.30 -8.34 -19.33
CA CYS A 267 11.09 -6.92 -19.65
C CYS A 267 10.72 -6.71 -21.13
N TYR A 268 10.62 -7.78 -21.91
CA TYR A 268 10.40 -7.75 -23.35
C TYR A 268 9.34 -8.79 -23.77
N PRO A 269 8.59 -8.53 -24.87
CA PRO A 269 7.76 -9.53 -25.50
C PRO A 269 8.62 -10.70 -26.06
N PRO A 270 7.98 -11.82 -26.48
CA PRO A 270 8.67 -12.91 -27.17
C PRO A 270 9.54 -12.40 -28.34
N PRO A 271 10.75 -12.94 -28.56
CA PRO A 271 11.62 -12.48 -29.64
C PRO A 271 10.95 -12.51 -31.02
N GLU A 272 11.11 -11.43 -31.80
CA GLU A 272 10.58 -11.29 -33.17
C GLU A 272 11.28 -12.25 -34.15
N ASP A 273 12.59 -12.44 -34.00
CA ASP A 273 13.35 -13.41 -34.80
C ASP A 273 13.00 -14.85 -34.39
N ALA A 274 12.56 -15.64 -35.38
CA ALA A 274 12.23 -17.05 -35.22
C ALA A 274 13.43 -17.89 -34.76
N SER A 275 14.66 -17.58 -35.21
CA SER A 275 15.86 -18.33 -34.82
C SER A 275 16.18 -18.13 -33.33
N LEU A 276 16.06 -16.88 -32.86
CA LEU A 276 16.25 -16.51 -31.46
C LEU A 276 15.14 -17.06 -30.56
N ARG A 277 13.90 -17.13 -31.07
CA ARG A 277 12.76 -17.73 -30.37
C ARG A 277 12.97 -19.24 -30.17
N SER A 278 13.26 -20.01 -31.23
CA SER A 278 13.55 -21.46 -31.13
C SER A 278 14.63 -21.73 -30.08
N ARG A 279 15.71 -20.95 -30.10
CA ARG A 279 16.81 -21.08 -29.16
C ARG A 279 16.42 -20.76 -27.71
N LEU A 280 15.47 -19.85 -27.48
CA LEU A 280 14.92 -19.58 -26.16
C LEU A 280 14.02 -20.74 -25.71
N SER A 281 13.16 -21.26 -26.57
CA SER A 281 12.27 -22.40 -26.28
C SER A 281 13.08 -23.65 -25.95
N GLU A 282 14.08 -24.02 -26.74
CA GLU A 282 15.04 -25.11 -26.47
C GLU A 282 15.77 -24.94 -25.12
N CYS A 283 16.11 -23.69 -24.78
CA CYS A 283 16.75 -23.34 -23.50
C CYS A 283 15.80 -23.55 -22.32
N LEU A 284 14.53 -23.16 -22.45
CA LEU A 284 13.47 -23.36 -21.46
C LEU A 284 13.13 -24.85 -21.30
N GLU A 285 13.01 -25.60 -22.40
CA GLU A 285 12.86 -27.06 -22.35
C GLU A 285 14.03 -27.75 -21.65
N THR A 286 15.26 -27.29 -21.88
CA THR A 286 16.45 -27.80 -21.19
C THR A 286 16.39 -27.55 -19.68
N ILE A 287 15.87 -26.39 -19.24
CA ILE A 287 15.66 -26.08 -17.81
C ILE A 287 14.58 -26.99 -17.21
N LEU A 288 13.46 -27.21 -17.92
CA LEU A 288 12.39 -28.12 -17.50
C LEU A 288 12.87 -29.58 -17.43
N ASN A 289 13.66 -30.05 -18.40
CA ASN A 289 14.26 -31.39 -18.38
C ASN A 289 15.17 -31.56 -17.15
N LYS A 290 16.02 -30.56 -16.87
CA LYS A 290 16.89 -30.55 -15.68
C LYS A 290 16.14 -30.48 -14.35
N ALA A 291 14.90 -30.00 -14.32
CA ALA A 291 14.05 -30.09 -13.14
C ALA A 291 13.70 -31.56 -12.81
N GLN A 292 13.37 -32.34 -13.83
CA GLN A 292 12.96 -33.75 -13.74
C GLN A 292 14.14 -34.70 -13.53
N GLU A 293 15.37 -34.32 -13.94
CA GLU A 293 16.59 -35.06 -13.62
C GLU A 293 16.75 -35.30 -12.11
N PRO A 294 17.19 -36.50 -11.68
CA PRO A 294 17.44 -36.80 -10.28
C PRO A 294 18.53 -35.88 -9.70
N PRO A 295 18.39 -35.44 -8.44
CA PRO A 295 19.27 -34.43 -7.87
C PRO A 295 20.72 -34.93 -7.75
N LYS A 296 21.67 -34.18 -8.31
CA LYS A 296 23.11 -34.48 -8.27
C LYS A 296 23.70 -34.36 -6.86
N SER A 297 22.99 -33.71 -5.94
CA SER A 297 23.32 -33.65 -4.52
C SER A 297 22.07 -33.67 -3.65
N LYS A 298 22.13 -34.39 -2.52
CA LYS A 298 21.08 -34.40 -1.48
C LYS A 298 21.06 -33.14 -0.62
N LYS A 299 22.01 -32.20 -0.80
CA LYS A 299 22.08 -30.96 -0.04
C LYS A 299 21.00 -29.98 -0.52
N VAL A 300 20.18 -29.43 0.38
CA VAL A 300 19.06 -28.53 0.06
C VAL A 300 19.47 -27.32 -0.79
N GLN A 301 20.71 -26.83 -0.66
CA GLN A 301 21.26 -25.74 -1.47
C GLN A 301 21.27 -26.06 -2.98
N HIS A 302 21.47 -27.33 -3.37
CA HIS A 302 21.38 -27.78 -4.76
C HIS A 302 19.94 -27.68 -5.28
N SER A 303 18.97 -28.20 -4.50
CA SER A 303 17.54 -28.12 -4.81
C SER A 303 17.09 -26.67 -4.97
N ASN A 304 17.38 -25.82 -3.97
CA ASN A 304 16.98 -24.41 -3.98
C ASN A 304 17.59 -23.64 -5.16
N ALA A 305 18.88 -23.85 -5.47
CA ALA A 305 19.52 -23.18 -6.59
C ALA A 305 19.00 -23.65 -7.96
N LYS A 306 18.68 -24.95 -8.10
CA LYS A 306 18.04 -25.50 -9.31
C LYS A 306 16.63 -24.95 -9.48
N ASN A 307 15.84 -24.96 -8.41
CA ASN A 307 14.46 -24.54 -8.42
C ASN A 307 14.30 -23.01 -8.58
N ALA A 308 15.24 -22.19 -8.10
CA ALA A 308 15.23 -20.75 -8.36
C ALA A 308 15.31 -20.42 -9.86
N VAL A 309 16.17 -21.11 -10.62
CA VAL A 309 16.25 -20.96 -12.09
C VAL A 309 14.97 -21.46 -12.76
N LEU A 310 14.40 -22.57 -12.27
CA LEU A 310 13.15 -23.14 -12.78
C LEU A 310 11.95 -22.22 -12.58
N PHE A 311 11.76 -21.66 -11.38
CA PHE A 311 10.63 -20.76 -11.09
C PHE A 311 10.73 -19.47 -11.94
N GLU A 312 11.92 -18.92 -12.13
CA GLU A 312 12.10 -17.74 -13.01
C GLU A 312 11.88 -18.07 -14.49
N ALA A 313 12.19 -19.30 -14.92
CA ALA A 313 11.88 -19.79 -16.27
C ALA A 313 10.38 -20.00 -16.46
N ILE A 314 9.69 -20.57 -15.47
CA ILE A 314 8.22 -20.69 -15.44
C ILE A 314 7.56 -19.30 -15.47
N ALA A 315 8.08 -18.34 -14.70
CA ALA A 315 7.58 -16.96 -14.73
C ALA A 315 7.76 -16.29 -16.10
N LEU A 316 8.86 -16.57 -16.82
CA LEU A 316 9.04 -16.12 -18.21
C LEU A 316 8.04 -16.79 -19.17
N ILE A 317 7.82 -18.10 -19.05
CA ILE A 317 6.85 -18.86 -19.86
C ILE A 317 5.43 -18.28 -19.68
N ILE A 318 5.02 -18.03 -18.43
CA ILE A 318 3.71 -17.44 -18.10
C ILE A 318 3.60 -16.01 -18.62
N HIS A 319 4.67 -15.21 -18.53
CA HIS A 319 4.65 -13.82 -19.01
C HIS A 319 4.58 -13.71 -20.55
N HIS A 320 5.18 -14.66 -21.27
CA HIS A 320 5.18 -14.68 -22.73
C HIS A 320 3.90 -15.27 -23.34
N ASP A 321 3.24 -16.20 -22.62
CA ASP A 321 1.92 -16.78 -22.96
C ASP A 321 1.75 -17.25 -24.42
N SER A 322 2.85 -17.67 -25.05
CA SER A 322 2.93 -17.90 -26.50
C SER A 322 3.10 -19.37 -26.91
N GLU A 323 3.54 -20.24 -25.99
CA GLU A 323 3.85 -21.64 -26.28
C GLU A 323 3.08 -22.59 -25.33
N PRO A 324 1.90 -23.11 -25.76
CA PRO A 324 1.06 -23.97 -24.93
C PRO A 324 1.77 -25.23 -24.39
N ASN A 325 2.71 -25.81 -25.16
CA ASN A 325 3.50 -26.95 -24.71
C ASN A 325 4.34 -26.61 -23.46
N LEU A 326 5.01 -25.45 -23.44
CA LEU A 326 5.79 -25.02 -22.28
C LEU A 326 4.89 -24.70 -21.08
N LEU A 327 3.73 -24.07 -21.31
CA LEU A 327 2.75 -23.77 -20.25
C LEU A 327 2.20 -25.05 -19.60
N VAL A 328 1.82 -26.05 -20.38
CA VAL A 328 1.34 -27.36 -19.86
C VAL A 328 2.46 -28.10 -19.12
N ARG A 329 3.69 -28.10 -19.64
CA ARG A 329 4.85 -28.71 -18.96
C ARG A 329 5.18 -27.99 -17.65
N ALA A 330 5.09 -26.66 -17.61
CA ALA A 330 5.25 -25.86 -16.40
C ALA A 330 4.16 -26.20 -15.38
N CYS A 331 2.88 -26.23 -15.77
CA CYS A 331 1.75 -26.61 -14.91
C CYS A 331 1.98 -27.97 -14.25
N ASN A 332 2.29 -29.00 -15.06
CA ASN A 332 2.56 -30.35 -14.56
C ASN A 332 3.75 -30.39 -13.57
N GLN A 333 4.79 -29.58 -13.82
CA GLN A 333 5.95 -29.50 -12.93
C GLN A 333 5.63 -28.81 -11.60
N LEU A 334 4.78 -27.77 -11.61
CA LEU A 334 4.24 -27.14 -10.41
C LEU A 334 3.32 -28.11 -9.64
N GLY A 335 2.52 -28.92 -10.35
CA GLY A 335 1.62 -29.92 -9.74
C GLY A 335 2.37 -30.95 -8.90
N GLN A 336 3.54 -31.39 -9.37
CA GLN A 336 4.44 -32.24 -8.59
C GLN A 336 4.98 -31.54 -7.33
N PHE A 337 5.24 -30.23 -7.39
CA PHE A 337 5.72 -29.47 -6.23
C PHE A 337 4.65 -29.27 -5.14
N LEU A 338 3.35 -29.25 -5.48
CA LEU A 338 2.26 -29.21 -4.49
C LEU A 338 2.27 -30.43 -3.55
N GLN A 339 2.75 -31.57 -4.03
CA GLN A 339 2.86 -32.81 -3.24
C GLN A 339 4.24 -32.98 -2.59
N HIS A 340 5.15 -32.01 -2.75
CA HIS A 340 6.51 -32.09 -2.22
C HIS A 340 6.56 -31.87 -0.71
N ARG A 341 7.51 -32.51 -0.02
CA ARG A 341 7.65 -32.43 1.45
C ARG A 341 8.09 -31.05 1.97
N GLU A 342 8.58 -30.17 1.11
CA GLU A 342 9.06 -28.83 1.48
C GLU A 342 7.95 -27.80 1.32
N THR A 343 7.54 -27.18 2.43
CA THR A 343 6.55 -26.09 2.47
C THR A 343 6.89 -24.92 1.54
N ASN A 344 8.18 -24.57 1.42
CA ASN A 344 8.62 -23.48 0.53
C ASN A 344 8.32 -23.75 -0.95
N LEU A 345 8.46 -25.01 -1.40
CA LEU A 345 8.14 -25.37 -2.79
C LEU A 345 6.62 -25.43 -3.02
N ARG A 346 5.86 -25.91 -2.04
CA ARG A 346 4.39 -25.89 -2.07
C ARG A 346 3.85 -24.46 -2.15
N TYR A 347 4.37 -23.55 -1.33
CA TYR A 347 4.05 -22.11 -1.37
C TYR A 347 4.32 -21.49 -2.76
N LEU A 348 5.54 -21.64 -3.28
CA LEU A 348 5.93 -21.05 -4.57
C LEU A 348 5.18 -21.68 -5.75
N ALA A 349 4.82 -22.96 -5.65
CA ALA A 349 4.02 -23.63 -6.66
C ALA A 349 2.59 -23.10 -6.72
N LEU A 350 1.93 -22.89 -5.57
CA LEU A 350 0.61 -22.25 -5.52
C LEU A 350 0.65 -20.81 -6.07
N GLU A 351 1.67 -20.03 -5.71
CA GLU A 351 1.85 -18.66 -6.21
C GLU A 351 2.03 -18.62 -7.73
N SER A 352 2.90 -19.47 -8.29
CA SER A 352 3.12 -19.53 -9.75
C SER A 352 1.92 -20.08 -10.51
N MET A 353 1.23 -21.09 -9.96
CA MET A 353 -0.02 -21.59 -10.54
C MET A 353 -1.12 -20.54 -10.55
N CYS A 354 -1.18 -19.66 -9.54
CA CYS A 354 -2.21 -18.62 -9.49
C CYS A 354 -2.08 -17.62 -10.65
N THR A 355 -0.86 -17.36 -11.12
CA THR A 355 -0.63 -16.56 -12.34
C THR A 355 -0.96 -17.36 -13.61
N LEU A 356 -0.56 -18.63 -13.65
CA LEU A 356 -0.78 -19.56 -14.78
C LEU A 356 -2.28 -19.89 -15.00
N ALA A 357 -3.11 -19.80 -13.95
CA ALA A 357 -4.57 -19.97 -14.00
C ALA A 357 -5.28 -18.86 -14.79
N SER A 358 -4.65 -17.69 -14.97
CA SER A 358 -5.18 -16.55 -15.73
C SER A 358 -4.93 -16.64 -17.24
N SER A 359 -4.08 -17.58 -17.70
CA SER A 359 -3.85 -17.84 -19.14
C SER A 359 -4.91 -18.78 -19.69
N GLU A 360 -5.47 -18.43 -20.85
CA GLU A 360 -6.48 -19.23 -21.56
C GLU A 360 -5.93 -20.60 -21.98
N PHE A 361 -4.66 -20.67 -22.41
CA PHE A 361 -4.05 -21.90 -22.92
C PHE A 361 -3.78 -22.95 -21.84
N SER A 362 -3.59 -22.54 -20.59
CA SER A 362 -3.26 -23.44 -19.48
C SER A 362 -4.33 -23.59 -18.41
N HIS A 363 -5.43 -22.87 -18.51
CA HIS A 363 -6.53 -22.91 -17.53
C HIS A 363 -7.04 -24.34 -17.28
N GLU A 364 -7.25 -25.13 -18.34
CA GLU A 364 -7.66 -26.55 -18.22
C GLU A 364 -6.59 -27.45 -17.58
N ALA A 365 -5.30 -27.18 -17.84
CA ALA A 365 -4.21 -27.93 -17.21
C ALA A 365 -4.19 -27.68 -15.69
N VAL A 366 -4.43 -26.45 -15.23
CA VAL A 366 -4.52 -26.11 -13.79
C VAL A 366 -5.67 -26.85 -13.12
N LYS A 367 -6.84 -26.93 -13.76
CA LYS A 367 -8.01 -27.63 -13.22
C LYS A 367 -7.73 -29.10 -12.89
N THR A 368 -6.85 -29.78 -13.64
CA THR A 368 -6.48 -31.18 -13.35
C THR A 368 -5.87 -31.38 -11.94
N HIS A 369 -5.37 -30.30 -11.32
CA HIS A 369 -4.76 -30.33 -9.99
C HIS A 369 -5.69 -29.85 -8.87
N ILE A 370 -6.98 -29.56 -9.13
CA ILE A 370 -7.93 -29.02 -8.15
C ILE A 370 -7.97 -29.84 -6.85
N GLU A 371 -8.06 -31.16 -6.93
CA GLU A 371 -8.06 -32.06 -5.77
C GLU A 371 -6.77 -31.98 -4.94
N THR A 372 -5.63 -31.76 -5.60
CA THR A 372 -4.34 -31.58 -4.90
C THR A 372 -4.31 -30.23 -4.18
N VAL A 373 -4.92 -29.18 -4.74
CA VAL A 373 -5.03 -27.86 -4.09
C VAL A 373 -6.02 -27.88 -2.92
N ILE A 374 -7.17 -28.55 -3.06
CA ILE A 374 -8.13 -28.75 -1.95
C ILE A 374 -7.47 -29.56 -0.82
N SER A 375 -6.74 -30.63 -1.16
CA SER A 375 -5.97 -31.42 -0.19
C SER A 375 -4.89 -30.56 0.51
N ALA A 376 -4.17 -29.70 -0.21
CA ALA A 376 -3.23 -28.76 0.38
C ALA A 376 -3.92 -27.77 1.34
N LEU A 377 -5.06 -27.19 0.96
CA LEU A 377 -5.83 -26.29 1.82
C LEU A 377 -6.22 -26.94 3.16
N LYS A 378 -6.66 -28.20 3.13
CA LYS A 378 -7.09 -28.98 4.31
C LYS A 378 -5.92 -29.47 5.17
N THR A 379 -4.83 -29.94 4.55
CA THR A 379 -3.75 -30.66 5.25
C THR A 379 -2.59 -29.78 5.70
N GLU A 380 -2.38 -28.62 5.05
CA GLU A 380 -1.31 -27.71 5.43
C GLU A 380 -1.53 -27.11 6.82
N ARG A 381 -0.44 -26.79 7.50
CA ARG A 381 -0.46 -26.09 8.80
C ARG A 381 -0.16 -24.60 8.70
N ASP A 382 0.49 -24.19 7.61
CA ASP A 382 0.93 -22.81 7.42
C ASP A 382 -0.19 -21.96 6.80
N VAL A 383 -0.54 -20.86 7.47
CA VAL A 383 -1.64 -19.98 7.06
C VAL A 383 -1.35 -19.29 5.73
N SER A 384 -0.10 -18.94 5.43
CA SER A 384 0.25 -18.32 4.15
C SER A 384 0.10 -19.29 2.97
N VAL A 385 0.41 -20.56 3.17
CA VAL A 385 0.19 -21.61 2.15
C VAL A 385 -1.31 -21.83 1.92
N ARG A 386 -2.11 -21.88 3.00
CA ARG A 386 -3.58 -21.97 2.89
C ARG A 386 -4.18 -20.77 2.16
N GLN A 387 -3.73 -19.55 2.46
CA GLN A 387 -4.13 -18.33 1.73
C GLN A 387 -3.85 -18.46 0.22
N ARG A 388 -2.65 -18.92 -0.16
CA ARG A 388 -2.31 -19.13 -1.58
C ARG A 388 -3.12 -20.24 -2.24
N ALA A 389 -3.51 -21.28 -1.50
CA ALA A 389 -4.43 -22.31 -2.00
C ALA A 389 -5.84 -21.72 -2.25
N VAL A 390 -6.35 -20.85 -1.37
CA VAL A 390 -7.62 -20.13 -1.59
C VAL A 390 -7.53 -19.16 -2.77
N ASP A 391 -6.43 -18.41 -2.93
CA ASP A 391 -6.20 -17.56 -4.11
C ASP A 391 -6.22 -18.36 -5.41
N LEU A 392 -5.53 -19.51 -5.45
CA LEU A 392 -5.47 -20.38 -6.62
C LEU A 392 -6.83 -21.02 -6.92
N LEU A 393 -7.58 -21.48 -5.92
CA LEU A 393 -8.94 -21.97 -6.09
C LEU A 393 -9.88 -20.88 -6.63
N TYR A 394 -9.75 -19.63 -6.14
CA TYR A 394 -10.49 -18.48 -6.67
C TYR A 394 -10.14 -18.19 -8.13
N ALA A 395 -8.86 -18.25 -8.50
CA ALA A 395 -8.37 -17.98 -9.85
C ALA A 395 -8.76 -19.05 -10.88
N MET A 396 -8.74 -20.34 -10.50
CA MET A 396 -9.16 -21.45 -11.39
C MET A 396 -10.68 -21.69 -11.43
N CYS A 397 -11.46 -20.92 -10.68
CA CYS A 397 -12.89 -21.14 -10.55
C CYS A 397 -13.63 -20.73 -11.82
N ASP A 398 -14.49 -21.62 -12.32
CA ASP A 398 -15.36 -21.43 -13.48
C ASP A 398 -16.78 -21.96 -13.21
N ARG A 399 -17.63 -22.01 -14.25
CA ARG A 399 -19.00 -22.53 -14.13
C ARG A 399 -19.09 -24.04 -13.86
N SER A 400 -18.05 -24.81 -14.18
CA SER A 400 -18.04 -26.27 -14.01
C SER A 400 -17.68 -26.68 -12.58
N ASN A 401 -16.74 -25.97 -11.94
CA ASN A 401 -16.18 -26.34 -10.65
C ASN A 401 -16.67 -25.45 -9.48
N SER A 402 -17.39 -24.35 -9.75
CA SER A 402 -17.85 -23.38 -8.73
C SER A 402 -18.53 -24.00 -7.53
N LYS A 403 -19.45 -24.95 -7.73
CA LYS A 403 -20.19 -25.62 -6.64
C LYS A 403 -19.25 -26.40 -5.70
N GLN A 404 -18.25 -27.08 -6.25
CA GLN A 404 -17.23 -27.81 -5.47
C GLN A 404 -16.33 -26.85 -4.71
N ILE A 405 -15.80 -25.83 -5.39
CA ILE A 405 -14.88 -24.85 -4.79
C ILE A 405 -15.55 -24.06 -3.66
N VAL A 406 -16.79 -23.60 -3.86
CA VAL A 406 -17.56 -22.87 -2.83
C VAL A 406 -17.85 -23.76 -1.61
N ALA A 407 -18.24 -25.02 -1.81
CA ALA A 407 -18.48 -25.95 -0.71
C ALA A 407 -17.21 -26.18 0.13
N GLU A 408 -16.05 -26.31 -0.52
CA GLU A 408 -14.77 -26.50 0.17
C GLU A 408 -14.26 -25.22 0.84
N MET A 409 -14.48 -24.05 0.25
CA MET A 409 -14.19 -22.76 0.90
C MET A 409 -15.07 -22.53 2.14
N LEU A 410 -16.35 -22.89 2.10
CA LEU A 410 -17.25 -22.84 3.25
C LEU A 410 -16.83 -23.82 4.35
N SER A 411 -16.47 -25.05 3.99
CA SER A 411 -15.95 -26.06 4.95
C SER A 411 -14.66 -25.58 5.62
N TYR A 412 -13.74 -24.97 4.85
CA TYR A 412 -12.53 -24.37 5.42
C TYR A 412 -12.85 -23.18 6.34
N LEU A 413 -13.80 -22.32 5.98
CA LEU A 413 -14.17 -21.11 6.71
C LEU A 413 -14.59 -21.38 8.17
N GLU A 414 -15.22 -22.52 8.46
CA GLU A 414 -15.58 -22.93 9.83
C GLU A 414 -14.35 -23.03 10.75
N THR A 415 -13.23 -23.54 10.21
CA THR A 415 -11.96 -23.75 10.95
C THR A 415 -10.88 -22.70 10.67
N ALA A 416 -11.14 -21.76 9.77
CA ALA A 416 -10.19 -20.73 9.35
C ALA A 416 -9.90 -19.68 10.45
N ASP A 417 -8.67 -19.18 10.47
CA ASP A 417 -8.23 -18.11 11.38
C ASP A 417 -8.97 -16.79 11.13
N TYR A 418 -9.25 -16.02 12.20
CA TYR A 418 -10.05 -14.79 12.12
C TYR A 418 -9.52 -13.74 11.13
N SER A 419 -8.21 -13.67 10.91
CA SER A 419 -7.58 -12.70 10.00
C SER A 419 -7.88 -12.93 8.51
N ILE A 420 -8.22 -14.17 8.12
CA ILE A 420 -8.47 -14.55 6.72
C ILE A 420 -9.95 -14.70 6.37
N ARG A 421 -10.83 -14.84 7.38
CA ARG A 421 -12.27 -15.06 7.18
C ARG A 421 -12.90 -14.01 6.27
N GLU A 422 -12.61 -12.73 6.51
CA GLU A 422 -13.19 -11.63 5.72
C GLU A 422 -12.81 -11.66 4.23
N GLU A 423 -11.60 -12.11 3.89
CA GLU A 423 -11.19 -12.25 2.48
C GLU A 423 -11.82 -13.49 1.83
N ILE A 424 -11.92 -14.61 2.56
CA ILE A 424 -12.60 -15.83 2.09
C ILE A 424 -14.08 -15.54 1.87
N VAL A 425 -14.74 -14.86 2.81
CA VAL A 425 -16.14 -14.42 2.72
C VAL A 425 -16.36 -13.58 1.46
N LEU A 426 -15.50 -12.61 1.21
CA LEU A 426 -15.60 -11.76 0.03
C LEU A 426 -15.41 -12.56 -1.28
N LYS A 427 -14.43 -13.48 -1.32
CA LYS A 427 -14.21 -14.38 -2.47
C LYS A 427 -15.39 -15.32 -2.72
N VAL A 428 -15.93 -15.96 -1.68
CA VAL A 428 -17.09 -16.85 -1.80
C VAL A 428 -18.31 -16.10 -2.32
N ALA A 429 -18.59 -14.90 -1.81
CA ALA A 429 -19.69 -14.07 -2.32
C ALA A 429 -19.54 -13.73 -3.80
N ILE A 430 -18.33 -13.36 -4.25
CA ILE A 430 -18.03 -13.07 -5.67
C ILE A 430 -18.20 -14.32 -6.54
N LEU A 431 -17.67 -15.47 -6.13
CA LEU A 431 -17.77 -16.72 -6.89
C LEU A 431 -19.22 -17.19 -7.00
N ALA A 432 -20.00 -17.04 -5.92
CA ALA A 432 -21.42 -17.35 -5.90
C ALA A 432 -22.20 -16.45 -6.86
N GLU A 433 -22.01 -15.13 -6.81
CA GLU A 433 -22.69 -14.18 -7.73
C GLU A 433 -22.30 -14.43 -9.20
N LYS A 434 -21.00 -14.58 -9.48
CA LYS A 434 -20.48 -14.68 -10.86
C LYS A 434 -20.85 -15.99 -11.56
N TYR A 435 -20.97 -17.10 -10.81
CA TYR A 435 -21.16 -18.43 -11.37
C TYR A 435 -22.49 -19.09 -10.99
N ALA A 436 -23.44 -18.35 -10.40
CA ALA A 436 -24.81 -18.81 -10.22
C ALA A 436 -25.49 -19.08 -11.58
N VAL A 437 -25.82 -20.34 -11.82
CA VAL A 437 -26.78 -20.76 -12.86
C VAL A 437 -28.19 -20.88 -12.26
N ASP A 438 -28.23 -21.28 -10.99
CA ASP A 438 -29.42 -21.44 -10.17
C ASP A 438 -29.29 -20.52 -8.97
N TYR A 439 -30.26 -19.61 -8.80
CA TYR A 439 -30.24 -18.60 -7.75
C TYR A 439 -30.70 -19.15 -6.38
N THR A 440 -31.32 -20.34 -6.32
CA THR A 440 -31.57 -21.00 -5.02
C THR A 440 -30.25 -21.38 -4.35
N TRP A 441 -29.31 -21.94 -5.12
CA TRP A 441 -27.94 -22.22 -4.67
C TRP A 441 -27.16 -20.96 -4.26
N TYR A 442 -27.40 -19.81 -4.92
CA TYR A 442 -26.82 -18.54 -4.50
C TYR A 442 -27.34 -18.11 -3.13
N VAL A 443 -28.66 -18.15 -2.91
CA VAL A 443 -29.30 -17.86 -1.61
C VAL A 443 -28.75 -18.78 -0.52
N ASP A 444 -28.72 -20.10 -0.75
CA ASP A 444 -28.16 -21.06 0.20
C ASP A 444 -26.69 -20.78 0.56
N THR A 445 -25.89 -20.40 -0.44
CA THR A 445 -24.48 -20.08 -0.25
C THR A 445 -24.31 -18.84 0.63
N ILE A 446 -25.03 -17.76 0.36
CA ILE A 446 -24.92 -16.51 1.15
C ILE A 446 -25.50 -16.67 2.55
N LEU A 447 -26.60 -17.41 2.73
CA LEU A 447 -27.17 -17.69 4.05
C LEU A 447 -26.25 -18.57 4.89
N ASN A 448 -25.60 -19.59 4.31
CA ASN A 448 -24.56 -20.35 5.02
C ASN A 448 -23.33 -19.49 5.35
N LEU A 449 -22.96 -18.55 4.48
CA LEU A 449 -21.85 -17.63 4.72
C LEU A 449 -22.13 -16.72 5.92
N ILE A 450 -23.35 -16.18 6.02
CA ILE A 450 -23.82 -15.39 7.17
C ILE A 450 -23.92 -16.26 8.44
N ARG A 451 -24.36 -17.52 8.33
CA ARG A 451 -24.44 -18.48 9.44
C ARG A 451 -23.07 -18.81 10.04
N ILE A 452 -22.05 -19.01 9.19
CA ILE A 452 -20.71 -19.46 9.61
C ILE A 452 -19.82 -18.29 10.06
N ALA A 453 -19.85 -17.17 9.33
CA ALA A 453 -18.89 -16.07 9.49
C ALA A 453 -19.56 -14.69 9.42
N GLY A 454 -20.79 -14.55 9.94
CA GLY A 454 -21.61 -13.33 9.85
C GLY A 454 -20.91 -12.04 10.28
N ASP A 455 -20.02 -12.08 11.27
CA ASP A 455 -19.22 -10.93 11.73
C ASP A 455 -18.29 -10.36 10.65
N TYR A 456 -17.88 -11.21 9.71
CA TYR A 456 -16.99 -10.89 8.59
C TYR A 456 -17.76 -10.65 7.29
N VAL A 457 -19.08 -10.82 7.28
CA VAL A 457 -19.95 -10.50 6.13
C VAL A 457 -20.14 -9.00 6.06
N SER A 458 -19.47 -8.38 5.09
CA SER A 458 -19.56 -6.94 4.87
C SER A 458 -20.92 -6.55 4.26
N GLU A 459 -21.37 -5.31 4.49
CA GLU A 459 -22.74 -4.90 4.18
C GLU A 459 -23.14 -5.07 2.71
N GLU A 460 -22.20 -4.81 1.79
CA GLU A 460 -22.39 -5.03 0.35
C GLU A 460 -22.84 -6.45 -0.01
N VAL A 461 -22.42 -7.47 0.73
CA VAL A 461 -22.80 -8.87 0.47
C VAL A 461 -24.26 -9.11 0.86
N TRP A 462 -24.71 -8.60 2.00
CA TRP A 462 -26.09 -8.81 2.46
C TRP A 462 -27.09 -7.84 1.80
N TYR A 463 -26.65 -6.66 1.38
CA TYR A 463 -27.42 -5.82 0.45
C TYR A 463 -27.62 -6.52 -0.90
N ARG A 464 -26.58 -7.20 -1.43
CA ARG A 464 -26.63 -7.83 -2.75
C ARG A 464 -27.58 -9.01 -2.82
N VAL A 465 -27.66 -9.85 -1.79
CA VAL A 465 -28.65 -10.95 -1.75
C VAL A 465 -30.08 -10.43 -1.71
N ILE A 466 -30.36 -9.34 -0.98
CA ILE A 466 -31.68 -8.69 -0.98
C ILE A 466 -32.03 -8.16 -2.39
N GLN A 467 -31.10 -7.46 -3.05
CA GLN A 467 -31.31 -6.96 -4.42
C GLN A 467 -31.60 -8.08 -5.41
N ILE A 468 -30.85 -9.19 -5.34
CA ILE A 468 -31.02 -10.34 -6.22
C ILE A 468 -32.37 -11.03 -5.98
N VAL A 469 -32.78 -11.20 -4.71
CA VAL A 469 -34.09 -11.81 -4.38
C VAL A 469 -35.27 -10.93 -4.81
N ILE A 470 -35.19 -9.61 -4.65
CA ILE A 470 -36.25 -8.72 -5.19
C ILE A 470 -36.33 -8.81 -6.71
N ASN A 471 -35.20 -8.74 -7.41
CA ASN A 471 -35.18 -8.76 -8.87
C ASN A 471 -35.50 -10.15 -9.50
N ARG A 472 -35.79 -11.18 -8.70
CA ARG A 472 -35.94 -12.58 -9.14
C ARG A 472 -37.10 -13.30 -8.44
N ASP A 473 -38.28 -13.18 -9.04
CA ASP A 473 -39.53 -13.79 -8.57
C ASP A 473 -39.43 -15.32 -8.36
N ASP A 474 -38.60 -16.00 -9.17
CA ASP A 474 -38.40 -17.44 -9.10
C ASP A 474 -37.76 -17.94 -7.79
N VAL A 475 -37.10 -17.06 -7.02
CA VAL A 475 -36.45 -17.44 -5.74
C VAL A 475 -37.06 -16.80 -4.50
N GLN A 476 -38.02 -15.87 -4.62
CA GLN A 476 -38.60 -15.15 -3.47
C GLN A 476 -39.22 -16.10 -2.43
N GLY A 477 -40.11 -17.01 -2.85
CA GLY A 477 -40.74 -17.98 -1.95
C GLY A 477 -39.76 -18.97 -1.33
N TYR A 478 -38.70 -19.34 -2.05
CA TYR A 478 -37.62 -20.18 -1.53
C TYR A 478 -36.81 -19.43 -0.46
N ALA A 479 -36.38 -18.20 -0.76
CA ALA A 479 -35.62 -17.36 0.17
C ALA A 479 -36.42 -17.05 1.44
N ALA A 480 -37.71 -16.73 1.34
CA ALA A 480 -38.58 -16.53 2.50
C ALA A 480 -38.61 -17.77 3.40
N LYS A 481 -38.80 -18.96 2.82
CA LYS A 481 -38.80 -20.23 3.57
C LYS A 481 -37.44 -20.52 4.22
N THR A 482 -36.35 -20.50 3.45
CA THR A 482 -35.02 -20.87 3.93
C THR A 482 -34.54 -19.91 5.03
N VAL A 483 -34.85 -18.61 4.93
CA VAL A 483 -34.50 -17.65 5.98
C VAL A 483 -35.41 -17.79 7.21
N PHE A 484 -36.70 -18.08 7.04
CA PHE A 484 -37.58 -18.39 8.17
C PHE A 484 -37.07 -19.60 8.97
N GLU A 485 -36.69 -20.69 8.30
CA GLU A 485 -36.10 -21.87 8.94
C GLU A 485 -34.76 -21.55 9.61
N ALA A 486 -33.90 -20.74 8.97
CA ALA A 486 -32.61 -20.34 9.54
C ALA A 486 -32.74 -19.42 10.78
N LEU A 487 -33.77 -18.57 10.85
CA LEU A 487 -34.04 -17.68 11.97
C LEU A 487 -34.52 -18.41 13.24
N GLN A 488 -35.10 -19.62 13.10
CA GLN A 488 -35.52 -20.45 14.24
C GLN A 488 -34.33 -20.91 15.09
N ALA A 489 -33.11 -20.88 14.56
CA ALA A 489 -31.91 -21.17 15.34
C ALA A 489 -31.79 -20.20 16.54
N PRO A 490 -31.56 -20.70 17.78
CA PRO A 490 -31.35 -19.83 18.94
C PRO A 490 -30.14 -18.90 18.73
N ALA A 491 -29.03 -19.46 18.25
CA ALA A 491 -27.82 -18.75 17.87
C ALA A 491 -27.90 -18.32 16.39
N CYS A 492 -28.49 -17.16 16.14
CA CYS A 492 -28.53 -16.50 14.83
C CYS A 492 -27.64 -15.25 14.84
N HIS A 493 -26.84 -15.04 13.79
CA HIS A 493 -26.06 -13.81 13.64
C HIS A 493 -26.96 -12.62 13.29
N GLU A 494 -26.59 -11.40 13.70
CA GLU A 494 -27.38 -10.19 13.46
C GLU A 494 -27.63 -9.92 11.96
N ASN A 495 -26.65 -10.15 11.09
CA ASN A 495 -26.85 -9.96 9.65
C ASN A 495 -27.89 -10.93 9.07
N LEU A 496 -28.14 -12.10 9.69
CA LEU A 496 -29.24 -12.98 9.32
C LEU A 496 -30.59 -12.39 9.73
N VAL A 497 -30.66 -11.74 10.89
CA VAL A 497 -31.87 -11.01 11.33
C VAL A 497 -32.17 -9.82 10.42
N LYS A 498 -31.14 -9.12 9.91
CA LYS A 498 -31.32 -8.07 8.89
C LYS A 498 -31.91 -8.62 7.59
N VAL A 499 -31.25 -9.62 6.99
CA VAL A 499 -31.70 -10.24 5.74
C VAL A 499 -33.09 -10.85 5.88
N GLY A 500 -33.36 -11.56 6.97
CA GLY A 500 -34.65 -12.21 7.21
C GLY A 500 -35.77 -11.26 7.60
N GLY A 501 -35.50 -10.23 8.38
CA GLY A 501 -36.46 -9.17 8.64
C GLY A 501 -36.94 -8.51 7.35
N TYR A 502 -36.01 -8.21 6.44
CA TYR A 502 -36.34 -7.63 5.14
C TYR A 502 -37.06 -8.62 4.21
N ILE A 503 -36.51 -9.82 3.99
CA ILE A 503 -37.10 -10.81 3.06
C ILE A 503 -38.48 -11.26 3.52
N LEU A 504 -38.71 -11.48 4.83
CA LEU A 504 -40.06 -11.78 5.33
C LEU A 504 -40.99 -10.56 5.22
N GLY A 505 -40.47 -9.34 5.47
CA GLY A 505 -41.25 -8.11 5.33
C GLY A 505 -41.80 -7.87 3.91
N GLU A 506 -41.09 -8.30 2.87
CA GLU A 506 -41.59 -8.27 1.48
C GLU A 506 -42.38 -9.54 1.12
N PHE A 507 -41.78 -10.73 1.31
CA PHE A 507 -42.21 -11.99 0.70
C PHE A 507 -42.75 -13.04 1.70
N GLY A 508 -42.96 -12.66 2.96
CA GLY A 508 -43.52 -13.53 4.00
C GLY A 508 -44.95 -13.99 3.73
N ASN A 509 -45.68 -13.28 2.86
CA ASN A 509 -46.99 -13.64 2.33
C ASN A 509 -46.96 -14.98 1.56
N LEU A 510 -45.89 -15.25 0.81
CA LEU A 510 -45.73 -16.47 0.01
C LEU A 510 -45.64 -17.75 0.88
N ILE A 511 -45.21 -17.63 2.13
CA ILE A 511 -45.08 -18.75 3.08
C ILE A 511 -46.12 -18.74 4.21
N ALA A 512 -46.99 -17.72 4.28
CA ALA A 512 -48.00 -17.58 5.33
C ALA A 512 -49.09 -18.66 5.30
N GLY A 513 -49.24 -19.38 4.19
CA GLY A 513 -50.21 -20.47 4.01
C GLY A 513 -49.87 -21.77 4.75
N ASP A 514 -48.61 -21.99 5.15
CA ASP A 514 -48.26 -23.11 6.04
C ASP A 514 -48.47 -22.67 7.51
N PRO A 515 -49.28 -23.40 8.32
CA PRO A 515 -49.49 -23.10 9.73
C PRO A 515 -48.20 -22.90 10.54
N ARG A 516 -47.10 -23.58 10.17
CA ARG A 516 -45.78 -23.48 10.81
C ARG A 516 -45.11 -22.13 10.59
N SER A 517 -45.43 -21.44 9.50
CA SER A 517 -44.95 -20.11 9.12
C SER A 517 -46.09 -19.10 9.00
N SER A 518 -47.16 -19.28 9.78
CA SER A 518 -48.27 -18.32 9.87
C SER A 518 -47.79 -16.92 10.29
N PRO A 519 -48.48 -15.83 9.91
CA PRO A 519 -48.05 -14.46 10.15
C PRO A 519 -47.69 -14.15 11.61
N LEU A 520 -48.48 -14.67 12.55
CA LEU A 520 -48.21 -14.52 13.99
C LEU A 520 -46.91 -15.22 14.42
N VAL A 521 -46.58 -16.38 13.85
CA VAL A 521 -45.33 -17.09 14.13
C VAL A 521 -44.14 -16.34 13.51
N GLN A 522 -44.26 -15.84 12.28
CA GLN A 522 -43.22 -14.99 11.66
C GLN A 522 -42.96 -13.74 12.50
N PHE A 523 -44.01 -13.04 12.94
CA PHE A 523 -43.90 -11.84 13.78
C PHE A 523 -43.22 -12.15 15.12
N ASN A 524 -43.72 -13.17 15.84
CA ASN A 524 -43.16 -13.55 17.13
C ASN A 524 -41.69 -14.00 17.03
N LEU A 525 -41.31 -14.68 15.94
CA LEU A 525 -39.93 -15.07 15.67
C LEU A 525 -39.03 -13.83 15.52
N LEU A 526 -39.39 -12.87 14.67
CA LEU A 526 -38.64 -11.61 14.51
C LEU A 526 -38.61 -10.79 15.81
N HIS A 527 -39.73 -10.71 16.53
CA HIS A 527 -39.84 -9.96 17.78
C HIS A 527 -39.02 -10.56 18.93
N SER A 528 -38.86 -11.89 18.96
CA SER A 528 -37.96 -12.56 19.93
C SER A 528 -36.50 -12.11 19.79
N LYS A 529 -36.07 -11.74 18.57
CA LYS A 529 -34.71 -11.27 18.29
C LYS A 529 -34.56 -9.75 18.41
N PHE A 530 -35.63 -8.98 18.20
CA PHE A 530 -35.65 -7.51 18.16
C PHE A 530 -34.85 -6.85 19.28
N HIS A 531 -35.09 -7.24 20.53
CA HIS A 531 -34.48 -6.62 21.72
C HIS A 531 -32.97 -6.89 21.87
N LEU A 532 -32.43 -7.88 21.15
CA LEU A 532 -31.03 -8.28 21.20
C LEU A 532 -30.19 -7.69 20.07
N CYS A 533 -30.82 -7.00 19.10
CA CYS A 533 -30.14 -6.45 17.92
C CYS A 533 -29.80 -4.96 18.07
N SER A 534 -28.85 -4.49 17.26
CA SER A 534 -28.44 -3.08 17.21
C SER A 534 -29.57 -2.15 16.72
N VAL A 535 -29.34 -0.83 16.84
CA VAL A 535 -30.29 0.20 16.37
C VAL A 535 -30.66 0.02 14.88
N PRO A 536 -29.72 -0.08 13.91
CA PRO A 536 -30.07 -0.26 12.50
C PRO A 536 -30.95 -1.48 12.22
N THR A 537 -30.68 -2.61 12.88
CA THR A 537 -31.48 -3.83 12.72
C THR A 537 -32.87 -3.67 13.31
N ARG A 538 -33.01 -3.02 14.47
CA ARG A 538 -34.34 -2.70 15.04
C ARG A 538 -35.12 -1.74 14.14
N ALA A 539 -34.48 -0.74 13.55
CA ALA A 539 -35.11 0.19 12.60
C ALA A 539 -35.62 -0.54 11.34
N LEU A 540 -34.86 -1.52 10.85
CA LEU A 540 -35.25 -2.40 9.74
C LEU A 540 -36.44 -3.30 10.11
N LEU A 541 -36.44 -3.88 11.32
CA LEU A 541 -37.53 -4.74 11.81
C LEU A 541 -38.83 -3.95 12.01
N LEU A 542 -38.77 -2.68 12.45
CA LEU A 542 -39.95 -1.82 12.50
C LEU A 542 -40.58 -1.64 11.11
N SER A 543 -39.77 -1.52 10.05
CA SER A 543 -40.25 -1.44 8.67
C SER A 543 -40.89 -2.76 8.21
N ALA A 544 -40.36 -3.92 8.63
CA ALA A 544 -40.99 -5.21 8.40
C ALA A 544 -42.34 -5.35 9.14
N TYR A 545 -42.43 -4.82 10.37
CA TYR A 545 -43.66 -4.88 11.16
C TYR A 545 -44.81 -4.07 10.54
N ILE A 546 -44.55 -2.89 9.99
CA ILE A 546 -45.59 -2.12 9.30
C ILE A 546 -46.02 -2.78 7.97
N LYS A 547 -45.09 -3.45 7.27
CA LYS A 547 -45.44 -4.30 6.11
C LYS A 547 -46.30 -5.50 6.52
N PHE A 548 -46.03 -6.14 7.66
CA PHE A 548 -46.92 -7.18 8.20
C PHE A 548 -48.32 -6.66 8.54
N ILE A 549 -48.48 -5.40 8.98
CA ILE A 549 -49.80 -4.79 9.16
C ILE A 549 -50.55 -4.64 7.82
N ASN A 550 -49.85 -4.37 6.72
CA ASN A 550 -50.43 -4.32 5.37
C ASN A 550 -50.82 -5.71 4.86
N LEU A 551 -49.85 -6.64 4.86
CA LEU A 551 -50.01 -7.99 4.30
C LEU A 551 -50.99 -8.86 5.10
N PHE A 552 -51.06 -8.67 6.43
CA PHE A 552 -51.75 -9.57 7.35
C PHE A 552 -52.61 -8.81 8.36
N PRO A 553 -53.86 -8.46 8.01
CA PRO A 553 -54.78 -7.76 8.90
C PRO A 553 -55.04 -8.46 10.25
N GLU A 554 -54.89 -9.78 10.31
CA GLU A 554 -55.06 -10.61 11.51
C GLU A 554 -54.06 -10.34 12.64
N VAL A 555 -52.81 -9.96 12.32
CA VAL A 555 -51.78 -9.66 13.33
C VAL A 555 -51.73 -8.16 13.70
N LYS A 556 -52.53 -7.32 13.03
CA LYS A 556 -52.50 -5.85 13.18
C LYS A 556 -52.59 -5.39 14.63
N GLY A 557 -53.48 -5.97 15.43
CA GLY A 557 -53.65 -5.61 16.84
C GLY A 557 -52.37 -5.83 17.66
N THR A 558 -51.80 -7.03 17.60
CA THR A 558 -50.57 -7.42 18.29
C THR A 558 -49.40 -6.51 17.93
N ILE A 559 -49.23 -6.20 16.63
CA ILE A 559 -48.14 -5.34 16.16
C ILE A 559 -48.36 -3.89 16.61
N GLN A 560 -49.60 -3.38 16.56
CA GLN A 560 -49.92 -2.05 17.05
C GLN A 560 -49.65 -1.88 18.54
N ASP A 561 -49.89 -2.91 19.36
CA ASP A 561 -49.61 -2.85 20.80
C ASP A 561 -48.10 -2.80 21.10
N VAL A 562 -47.29 -3.51 20.30
CA VAL A 562 -45.81 -3.39 20.34
C VAL A 562 -45.35 -1.98 19.91
N LEU A 563 -45.84 -1.47 18.77
CA LEU A 563 -45.52 -0.12 18.31
C LEU A 563 -45.98 0.98 19.28
N ARG A 564 -47.05 0.74 20.05
CA ARG A 564 -47.58 1.64 21.08
C ARG A 564 -46.84 1.53 22.42
N SER A 565 -45.94 0.56 22.60
CA SER A 565 -45.21 0.41 23.86
C SER A 565 -44.32 1.62 24.14
N ASP A 566 -44.18 2.00 25.42
CA ASP A 566 -43.28 3.10 25.83
C ASP A 566 -41.83 2.86 25.37
N SER A 567 -41.41 1.59 25.26
CA SER A 567 -40.06 1.23 24.80
C SER A 567 -39.80 1.54 23.32
N GLN A 568 -40.87 1.73 22.53
CA GLN A 568 -40.81 2.16 21.13
C GLN A 568 -41.14 3.66 21.00
N LEU A 569 -42.23 4.14 21.58
CA LEU A 569 -42.66 5.55 21.46
C LEU A 569 -41.77 6.55 22.21
N ARG A 570 -41.11 6.13 23.28
CA ARG A 570 -40.20 6.96 24.10
C ARG A 570 -38.76 6.43 24.01
N ASN A 571 -38.41 5.82 22.89
CA ASN A 571 -37.05 5.37 22.64
C ASN A 571 -36.08 6.57 22.63
N ALA A 572 -34.87 6.38 23.14
CA ALA A 572 -33.84 7.42 23.15
C ALA A 572 -33.18 7.61 21.77
N ASP A 573 -33.31 6.63 20.88
CA ASP A 573 -32.82 6.72 19.50
C ASP A 573 -33.88 7.33 18.56
N VAL A 574 -33.46 8.34 17.80
CA VAL A 574 -34.34 9.15 16.94
C VAL A 574 -34.94 8.33 15.79
N GLU A 575 -34.16 7.45 15.14
CA GLU A 575 -34.67 6.61 14.04
C GLU A 575 -35.70 5.60 14.55
N LEU A 576 -35.45 4.98 15.70
CA LEU A 576 -36.41 4.05 16.31
C LEU A 576 -37.70 4.75 16.74
N GLN A 577 -37.58 5.92 17.36
CA GLN A 577 -38.74 6.71 17.78
C GLN A 577 -39.55 7.19 16.57
N GLN A 578 -38.90 7.76 15.56
CA GLN A 578 -39.56 8.28 14.36
C GLN A 578 -40.35 7.18 13.64
N ARG A 579 -39.70 6.04 13.35
CA ARG A 579 -40.36 4.90 12.70
C ARG A 579 -41.51 4.34 13.54
N ALA A 580 -41.33 4.19 14.86
CA ALA A 580 -42.41 3.71 15.73
C ALA A 580 -43.63 4.63 15.71
N VAL A 581 -43.42 5.94 15.80
CA VAL A 581 -44.50 6.95 15.80
C VAL A 581 -45.17 7.01 14.43
N GLU A 582 -44.41 7.10 13.33
CA GLU A 582 -44.94 7.15 11.97
C GLU A 582 -45.75 5.90 11.63
N TYR A 583 -45.18 4.71 11.86
CA TYR A 583 -45.84 3.45 11.52
C TYR A 583 -47.08 3.20 12.39
N LEU A 584 -47.05 3.55 13.69
CA LEU A 584 -48.24 3.51 14.53
C LEU A 584 -49.32 4.44 13.99
N ARG A 585 -48.98 5.71 13.68
CA ARG A 585 -49.94 6.70 13.17
C ARG A 585 -50.50 6.31 11.81
N LEU A 586 -49.67 5.85 10.89
CA LEU A 586 -50.09 5.32 9.59
C LEU A 586 -51.10 4.18 9.77
N SER A 587 -50.79 3.19 10.62
CA SER A 587 -51.65 2.04 10.88
C SER A 587 -53.01 2.36 11.53
N CYS A 588 -53.11 3.50 12.23
CA CYS A 588 -54.31 3.94 12.94
C CYS A 588 -55.17 4.97 12.18
N ILE A 589 -54.55 5.80 11.33
CA ILE A 589 -55.21 6.98 10.71
C ILE A 589 -55.43 6.78 9.20
N ALA A 590 -54.52 6.11 8.49
CA ALA A 590 -54.67 5.90 7.05
C ALA A 590 -55.80 4.91 6.74
N SER A 591 -56.49 5.12 5.61
CA SER A 591 -57.35 4.10 5.03
C SER A 591 -56.54 2.89 4.59
N THR A 592 -57.19 1.73 4.44
CA THR A 592 -56.59 0.51 3.90
C THR A 592 -55.88 0.76 2.59
N ASP A 593 -56.50 1.52 1.70
CA ASP A 593 -56.05 1.73 0.34
C ASP A 593 -54.78 2.60 0.32
N ILE A 594 -54.74 3.67 1.12
CA ILE A 594 -53.54 4.52 1.27
C ILE A 594 -52.41 3.72 1.92
N LEU A 595 -52.71 2.91 2.94
CA LEU A 595 -51.71 2.07 3.60
C LEU A 595 -51.12 1.02 2.65
N ALA A 596 -51.95 0.44 1.77
CA ALA A 596 -51.53 -0.48 0.73
C ALA A 596 -50.66 0.20 -0.34
N THR A 597 -51.02 1.40 -0.81
CA THR A 597 -50.20 2.17 -1.78
C THR A 597 -48.86 2.62 -1.20
N VAL A 598 -48.80 2.99 0.08
CA VAL A 598 -47.53 3.39 0.74
C VAL A 598 -46.60 2.19 0.99
N LEU A 599 -47.16 0.99 1.10
CA LEU A 599 -46.47 -0.26 1.45
C LEU A 599 -46.61 -1.31 0.34
N GLU A 600 -46.69 -0.85 -0.91
CA GLU A 600 -46.70 -1.68 -2.12
C GLU A 600 -45.35 -2.40 -2.28
N GLU A 601 -45.32 -3.44 -3.13
CA GLU A 601 -44.11 -4.21 -3.40
C GLU A 601 -42.98 -3.30 -3.93
N MET A 602 -41.79 -3.45 -3.36
CA MET A 602 -40.66 -2.58 -3.70
C MET A 602 -40.26 -2.76 -5.18
N PRO A 603 -40.13 -1.68 -5.97
CA PRO A 603 -39.73 -1.80 -7.37
C PRO A 603 -38.32 -2.41 -7.49
N PRO A 604 -38.04 -3.16 -8.58
CA PRO A 604 -36.77 -3.84 -8.76
C PRO A 604 -35.60 -2.85 -8.77
N PHE A 605 -34.48 -3.26 -8.18
CA PHE A 605 -33.28 -2.43 -8.13
C PHE A 605 -32.66 -2.29 -9.54
N PRO A 606 -32.17 -1.09 -9.91
CA PRO A 606 -31.45 -0.90 -11.16
C PRO A 606 -30.14 -1.71 -11.15
N GLU A 607 -29.74 -2.22 -12.32
CA GLU A 607 -28.45 -2.88 -12.48
C GLU A 607 -27.31 -1.92 -12.15
N ARG A 608 -26.40 -2.36 -11.29
CA ARG A 608 -25.21 -1.62 -10.86
C ARG A 608 -24.01 -2.57 -10.87
N GLU A 609 -22.83 -2.03 -11.11
CA GLU A 609 -21.57 -2.75 -10.96
C GLU A 609 -21.44 -3.32 -9.53
N SER A 610 -20.97 -4.56 -9.39
CA SER A 610 -20.90 -5.24 -8.10
C SER A 610 -19.89 -4.54 -7.16
N SER A 611 -20.41 -3.77 -6.20
CA SER A 611 -19.64 -3.07 -5.15
C SER A 611 -18.66 -3.98 -4.41
N ILE A 612 -19.04 -5.25 -4.24
CA ILE A 612 -18.25 -6.35 -3.68
C ILE A 612 -16.87 -6.47 -4.38
N LEU A 613 -16.80 -6.33 -5.70
CA LEU A 613 -15.54 -6.36 -6.46
C LEU A 613 -14.68 -5.11 -6.22
N ALA A 614 -15.31 -3.92 -6.15
CA ALA A 614 -14.62 -2.68 -5.86
C ALA A 614 -13.97 -2.71 -4.46
N LYS A 615 -14.63 -3.33 -3.48
CA LYS A 615 -14.07 -3.56 -2.14
C LYS A 615 -12.91 -4.52 -2.12
N LEU A 616 -12.97 -5.63 -2.88
CA LEU A 616 -11.84 -6.55 -2.99
C LEU A 616 -10.60 -5.83 -3.59
N LYS A 617 -10.79 -5.03 -4.65
CA LYS A 617 -9.73 -4.20 -5.24
C LYS A 617 -9.16 -3.20 -4.23
N LYS A 618 -10.02 -2.47 -3.50
CA LYS A 618 -9.61 -1.53 -2.44
C LYS A 618 -8.81 -2.21 -1.33
N LYS A 619 -9.20 -3.44 -0.93
CA LYS A 619 -8.58 -4.17 0.17
C LYS A 619 -7.24 -4.82 -0.17
N LYS A 620 -7.05 -5.31 -1.40
CA LYS A 620 -5.73 -5.79 -1.86
C LYS A 620 -4.69 -4.67 -1.96
N GLY A 621 -5.13 -3.40 -1.93
CA GLY A 621 -4.28 -2.22 -1.96
C GLY A 621 -3.61 -2.02 -3.33
N SER A 622 -2.92 -0.90 -3.51
CA SER A 622 -2.13 -0.62 -4.72
C SER A 622 -0.82 -1.41 -4.72
N SER A 623 -0.89 -2.74 -4.69
CA SER A 623 0.24 -3.59 -5.03
C SER A 623 0.57 -3.34 -6.50
N LYS A 624 1.73 -2.74 -6.76
CA LYS A 624 2.19 -2.40 -8.12
C LYS A 624 2.59 -3.66 -8.89
N LEU A 625 1.59 -4.37 -9.39
CA LEU A 625 1.67 -5.14 -10.62
C LEU A 625 0.99 -4.27 -11.70
N PRO A 626 1.63 -4.02 -12.86
CA PRO A 626 0.94 -3.33 -13.95
C PRO A 626 -0.19 -4.23 -14.47
N ASP A 627 -1.43 -3.75 -14.44
CA ASP A 627 -2.55 -4.40 -15.11
C ASP A 627 -2.23 -4.52 -16.61
N MET A 628 -2.36 -5.73 -17.15
CA MET A 628 -1.88 -6.08 -18.50
C MET A 628 -3.00 -6.10 -19.56
N ASP A 629 -4.14 -5.48 -19.29
CA ASP A 629 -5.40 -5.73 -20.02
C ASP A 629 -5.92 -4.57 -20.90
N ASP A 630 -5.45 -3.33 -20.71
CA ASP A 630 -5.97 -2.15 -21.45
C ASP A 630 -5.35 -1.93 -22.84
N SER A 631 -4.27 -2.63 -23.21
CA SER A 631 -3.53 -2.37 -24.46
C SER A 631 -3.97 -3.16 -25.69
N ARG A 632 -5.06 -3.95 -25.63
CA ARG A 632 -5.46 -4.89 -26.71
C ARG A 632 -6.58 -4.41 -27.64
N LYS A 633 -7.11 -3.19 -27.49
CA LYS A 633 -8.14 -2.61 -28.38
C LYS A 633 -7.71 -1.30 -29.02
N ASN A 634 -6.85 -1.37 -30.04
CA ASN A 634 -6.87 -0.47 -31.22
C ASN A 634 -5.78 -0.82 -32.25
N VAL A 635 -5.89 -2.00 -32.87
CA VAL A 635 -5.28 -2.25 -34.19
C VAL A 635 -6.27 -3.07 -35.04
N ASN A 636 -7.06 -2.38 -35.85
CA ASN A 636 -7.48 -2.81 -37.18
C ASN A 636 -8.23 -1.65 -37.84
N GLY A 637 -7.65 -1.08 -38.88
CA GLY A 637 -8.30 -0.10 -39.74
C GLY A 637 -8.84 -0.77 -41.00
N SER A 638 -10.06 -0.40 -41.39
CA SER A 638 -10.61 -0.60 -42.72
C SER A 638 -11.42 0.65 -43.06
N ALA A 639 -11.15 1.26 -44.20
CA ALA A 639 -11.84 2.47 -44.66
C ALA A 639 -12.87 2.11 -45.75
N GLU A 640 -14.03 2.75 -45.72
CA GLU A 640 -14.82 3.09 -46.91
C GLU A 640 -15.85 4.21 -46.58
N HIS A 641 -16.13 5.07 -47.57
CA HIS A 641 -17.11 6.18 -47.52
C HIS A 641 -18.55 5.64 -47.78
N ALA A 642 -19.67 6.37 -47.65
CA ALA A 642 -19.95 7.81 -47.54
C ALA A 642 -21.33 8.08 -46.87
N GLU A 643 -21.59 9.34 -46.48
CA GLU A 643 -22.89 10.09 -46.53
C GLU A 643 -24.20 9.50 -45.89
N ASP A 644 -25.11 10.26 -45.29
CA ASP A 644 -25.08 11.59 -44.63
C ASP A 644 -26.42 11.79 -43.87
N ALA A 645 -26.44 12.33 -42.64
CA ALA A 645 -27.62 12.94 -41.98
C ALA A 645 -27.32 13.41 -40.53
N GLU A 646 -27.54 14.70 -40.28
CA GLU A 646 -27.21 15.45 -39.05
C GLU A 646 -28.01 15.03 -37.79
N VAL A 647 -27.39 15.12 -36.59
CA VAL A 647 -27.75 16.14 -35.57
C VAL A 647 -26.51 16.55 -34.75
N ALA A 648 -26.28 17.87 -34.72
CA ALA A 648 -25.29 18.66 -33.99
C ALA A 648 -24.58 18.09 -32.73
N SER A 649 -23.24 18.16 -32.77
CA SER A 649 -22.41 18.49 -31.60
C SER A 649 -21.56 19.73 -31.91
N LYS A 650 -21.34 20.61 -30.93
CA LYS A 650 -20.49 21.82 -31.06
C LYS A 650 -19.65 22.06 -29.80
N THR A 651 -18.38 21.72 -29.87
CA THR A 651 -17.27 22.57 -29.37
C THR A 651 -16.94 23.61 -30.46
N PRO A 652 -16.41 24.82 -30.15
CA PRO A 652 -14.94 24.95 -29.98
C PRO A 652 -14.39 26.14 -29.15
N GLN A 653 -13.09 26.03 -28.84
CA GLN A 653 -11.99 27.02 -28.86
C GLN A 653 -12.08 28.43 -28.21
N PHE A 654 -10.92 28.81 -27.65
CA PHE A 654 -10.47 30.16 -27.31
C PHE A 654 -10.28 31.05 -28.57
N LEU A 655 -10.55 32.36 -28.49
CA LEU A 655 -9.52 33.42 -28.38
C LEU A 655 -10.09 34.87 -28.29
N LEU A 656 -9.45 35.63 -27.38
CA LEU A 656 -9.15 37.07 -27.29
C LEU A 656 -9.77 38.13 -28.26
N GLU A 657 -10.29 39.23 -27.69
CA GLU A 657 -10.08 40.67 -28.03
C GLU A 657 -11.06 41.55 -27.20
N GLU A 658 -10.84 42.82 -26.80
CA GLU A 658 -9.66 43.71 -26.75
C GLU A 658 -9.96 44.88 -25.76
N LEU A 659 -8.94 45.64 -25.30
CA LEU A 659 -8.87 47.14 -25.29
C LEU A 659 -7.97 47.76 -24.18
N ILE A 660 -6.89 48.40 -24.64
CA ILE A 660 -6.23 49.62 -24.12
C ILE A 660 -5.32 49.54 -22.85
N SER A 661 -4.05 49.26 -23.12
CA SER A 661 -2.85 50.08 -22.83
C SER A 661 -2.80 51.08 -21.65
N THR A 662 -1.79 50.97 -20.76
CA THR A 662 -0.52 51.74 -20.87
C THR A 662 0.53 51.40 -19.78
N ASP A 663 1.80 51.53 -20.18
CA ASP A 663 3.06 51.72 -19.43
C ASP A 663 3.62 50.79 -18.33
N ARG A 664 4.87 50.39 -18.62
CA ARG A 664 5.98 49.96 -17.73
C ARG A 664 6.67 51.22 -17.12
N PRO A 665 7.62 51.16 -16.15
CA PRO A 665 8.55 50.04 -15.89
C PRO A 665 8.97 49.73 -14.42
N HIS A 666 9.69 48.62 -14.27
CA HIS A 666 10.67 48.33 -13.20
C HIS A 666 11.94 49.23 -13.31
N PRO A 667 13.04 49.09 -12.53
CA PRO A 667 13.36 48.25 -11.34
C PRO A 667 14.05 49.04 -10.19
N SER A 668 14.72 48.29 -9.29
CA SER A 668 15.91 48.63 -8.46
C SER A 668 15.63 48.99 -6.99
N SER A 669 16.47 48.72 -5.99
CA SER A 669 17.66 47.86 -5.77
C SER A 669 18.14 48.13 -4.33
N SER A 670 18.97 47.24 -3.78
CA SER A 670 19.94 47.53 -2.69
C SER A 670 19.46 47.67 -1.23
N ALA A 671 19.83 46.64 -0.48
CA ALA A 671 19.94 46.54 0.97
C ALA A 671 20.66 47.69 1.70
N THR A 672 20.29 47.93 2.97
CA THR A 672 21.29 48.10 4.06
C THR A 672 20.76 47.67 5.45
N MET A 673 21.60 46.91 6.17
CA MET A 673 21.81 46.76 7.63
C MET A 673 20.78 47.22 8.70
N LEU A 674 20.61 46.34 9.69
CA LEU A 674 20.25 46.60 11.11
C LEU A 674 21.16 47.66 11.78
N PRO A 675 20.70 48.39 12.84
CA PRO A 675 20.87 47.88 14.22
C PRO A 675 19.76 48.19 15.25
N THR A 676 19.36 47.15 15.99
CA THR A 676 19.18 47.06 17.46
C THR A 676 18.80 48.28 18.34
N ARG A 677 17.74 48.08 19.16
CA ARG A 677 17.70 48.05 20.66
C ARG A 677 16.80 49.07 21.43
N THR A 678 15.85 48.49 22.19
CA THR A 678 15.40 48.78 23.58
C THR A 678 14.59 50.03 24.00
N MET A 679 13.48 49.70 24.72
CA MET A 679 12.85 50.34 25.90
C MET A 679 11.99 51.61 25.69
N VAL A 680 10.65 51.60 25.93
CA VAL A 680 9.89 51.42 27.20
C VAL A 680 10.06 52.60 28.17
N PRO A 681 9.00 53.21 28.74
CA PRO A 681 7.59 53.38 28.29
C PRO A 681 7.15 54.87 28.43
N SER A 682 5.84 55.18 28.34
CA SER A 682 5.09 55.88 29.42
C SER A 682 3.79 56.59 28.96
N HIS A 683 2.68 56.15 29.55
CA HIS A 683 1.65 56.99 30.16
C HIS A 683 0.76 57.96 29.34
N THR A 684 -0.46 57.45 29.10
CA THR A 684 -1.74 57.97 29.61
C THR A 684 -2.48 59.16 28.96
N PHE A 685 -3.79 58.89 28.85
CA PHE A 685 -4.94 59.73 29.22
C PHE A 685 -5.69 60.54 28.15
N THR A 686 -6.81 59.92 27.76
CA THR A 686 -8.19 60.42 27.88
C THR A 686 -8.72 61.51 26.96
N ASP A 687 -10.00 61.31 26.67
CA ASP A 687 -11.05 62.34 26.57
C ASP A 687 -11.09 63.20 25.30
N ASN A 688 -12.28 63.53 24.78
CA ASN A 688 -13.61 62.93 24.95
C ASN A 688 -14.53 63.58 23.89
N LEU A 689 -15.71 63.00 23.66
CA LEU A 689 -16.93 63.72 23.20
C LEU A 689 -16.88 64.44 21.83
N SER A 690 -17.97 64.68 21.09
CA SER A 690 -19.29 64.04 20.93
C SER A 690 -20.10 64.81 19.86
N VAL A 691 -21.37 64.43 19.64
CA VAL A 691 -22.46 65.24 19.05
C VAL A 691 -22.60 65.28 17.51
N ASN A 692 -23.48 64.38 17.06
CA ASN A 692 -24.67 64.60 16.22
C ASN A 692 -24.58 65.40 14.90
N SER A 693 -25.06 64.77 13.82
CA SER A 693 -26.39 65.13 13.28
C SER A 693 -27.01 64.00 12.43
N ALA A 694 -28.32 63.83 12.58
CA ALA A 694 -29.24 63.01 11.78
C ALA A 694 -30.60 63.76 11.80
N PRO A 695 -31.75 63.22 11.32
CA PRO A 695 -32.01 62.15 10.35
C PRO A 695 -33.05 62.57 9.27
N SER A 696 -33.39 61.67 8.33
CA SER A 696 -34.70 61.64 7.64
C SER A 696 -34.93 60.23 7.06
N SER A 697 -35.68 59.35 7.75
CA SER A 697 -37.15 59.15 7.63
C SER A 697 -37.53 58.23 6.46
N GLY A 698 -38.23 57.12 6.63
CA GLY A 698 -38.82 56.48 7.82
C GLY A 698 -39.59 55.21 7.36
N ALA A 699 -40.46 54.55 8.12
CA ALA A 699 -40.71 54.49 9.56
C ALA A 699 -41.45 53.13 9.80
N SER A 700 -41.10 52.22 10.73
CA SER A 700 -41.00 52.26 12.20
C SER A 700 -42.24 51.67 12.91
N LEU A 701 -41.98 51.18 14.15
CA LEU A 701 -42.91 50.81 15.24
C LEU A 701 -43.53 49.39 15.14
N LEU A 702 -43.84 48.62 16.20
CA LEU A 702 -43.55 48.57 17.67
C LEU A 702 -44.01 47.14 18.15
N VAL A 703 -43.55 46.48 19.22
CA VAL A 703 -42.50 46.69 20.25
C VAL A 703 -42.05 45.33 20.85
N ASP A 704 -41.02 45.36 21.70
CA ASP A 704 -40.37 44.28 22.47
C ASP A 704 -41.09 43.95 23.82
N VAL A 705 -41.34 42.67 24.15
CA VAL A 705 -41.88 42.20 25.45
C VAL A 705 -41.43 40.74 25.78
N PHE A 706 -40.46 40.61 26.70
CA PHE A 706 -39.98 39.39 27.40
C PHE A 706 -39.39 38.21 26.59
N SER A 707 -38.07 38.00 26.73
CA SER A 707 -37.47 36.70 27.12
C SER A 707 -35.99 36.87 27.51
N ASP A 708 -35.68 36.63 28.78
CA ASP A 708 -34.31 36.65 29.32
C ASP A 708 -33.69 35.24 29.24
N PHE A 709 -32.36 35.17 29.11
CA PHE A 709 -31.52 33.94 29.08
C PHE A 709 -31.84 32.86 28.01
N SER A 710 -31.06 32.85 26.93
CA SER A 710 -30.71 31.59 26.25
C SER A 710 -29.24 31.57 25.81
N SER A 711 -28.62 30.39 25.93
CA SER A 711 -27.20 30.13 25.65
C SER A 711 -26.88 30.28 24.16
N ALA A 712 -25.74 30.90 23.84
CA ALA A 712 -25.27 31.05 22.47
C ALA A 712 -25.11 29.70 21.75
N ALA A 713 -25.77 29.56 20.60
CA ALA A 713 -25.63 28.42 19.71
C ALA A 713 -24.29 28.45 18.94
N PRO A 714 -23.68 27.30 18.62
CA PRO A 714 -22.47 27.25 17.81
C PRO A 714 -22.80 27.49 16.33
N THR A 715 -22.18 28.52 15.72
CA THR A 715 -22.25 28.78 14.29
C THR A 715 -21.36 27.82 13.48
N GLU A 716 -21.97 27.21 12.46
CA GLU A 716 -21.46 26.54 11.25
C GLU A 716 -19.96 26.16 11.18
N SER A 717 -19.70 24.85 11.02
CA SER A 717 -18.36 24.25 11.00
C SER A 717 -17.64 24.35 9.65
N SER A 718 -16.36 24.73 9.69
CA SER A 718 -15.46 24.80 8.53
C SER A 718 -14.83 23.44 8.18
N ASP A 719 -15.66 22.43 7.91
CA ASP A 719 -15.21 21.04 7.73
C ASP A 719 -14.43 20.79 6.40
N GLU A 720 -14.58 21.65 5.39
CA GLU A 720 -13.90 21.52 4.09
C GLU A 720 -12.36 21.54 4.17
N HIS A 721 -11.77 22.06 5.25
CA HIS A 721 -10.31 22.29 5.33
C HIS A 721 -9.56 21.21 6.11
N PHE A 722 -10.26 20.38 6.89
CA PHE A 722 -9.67 19.27 7.66
C PHE A 722 -8.93 18.22 6.81
N PRO A 723 -9.44 17.75 5.64
CA PRO A 723 -8.79 16.68 4.87
C PRO A 723 -7.35 16.98 4.45
N ARG A 724 -6.98 18.26 4.32
CA ARG A 724 -5.64 18.70 3.91
C ARG A 724 -4.58 18.39 4.96
N PHE A 725 -4.94 18.32 6.24
CA PHE A 725 -4.02 18.05 7.36
C PHE A 725 -3.72 16.56 7.58
N VAL A 726 -4.40 15.65 6.88
CA VAL A 726 -4.06 14.22 6.87
C VAL A 726 -2.71 13.97 6.17
N CYS A 727 -2.39 14.78 5.15
CA CYS A 727 -1.20 14.63 4.31
C CYS A 727 -0.20 15.79 4.43
N LYS A 728 -0.52 16.87 5.17
CA LYS A 728 0.35 18.03 5.36
C LYS A 728 0.43 18.44 6.83
N ASN A 729 1.66 18.62 7.29
CA ASN A 729 1.98 19.04 8.66
C ASN A 729 1.81 20.56 8.89
N ASN A 730 1.28 21.31 7.91
CA ASN A 730 1.01 22.74 8.01
C ASN A 730 -0.12 23.18 7.07
N GLY A 731 -0.89 24.16 7.51
CA GLY A 731 -1.99 24.74 6.73
C GLY A 731 -2.81 25.76 7.50
N VAL A 732 -3.86 26.27 6.85
CA VAL A 732 -4.88 27.15 7.44
C VAL A 732 -6.15 26.34 7.65
N ILE A 733 -6.73 26.40 8.85
CA ILE A 733 -7.99 25.71 9.20
C ILE A 733 -9.18 26.62 8.93
N TYR A 734 -9.07 27.89 9.31
CA TYR A 734 -10.11 28.88 9.18
C TYR A 734 -9.53 30.22 8.73
N GLU A 735 -10.21 30.90 7.82
CA GLU A 735 -9.82 32.21 7.32
C GLU A 735 -11.05 33.04 7.02
N ASN A 736 -11.12 34.23 7.61
CA ASN A 736 -12.09 35.26 7.23
C ASN A 736 -11.37 36.61 7.02
N GLN A 737 -12.14 37.68 6.84
CA GLN A 737 -11.59 39.02 6.58
C GLN A 737 -10.85 39.65 7.77
N LEU A 738 -11.00 39.08 8.98
CA LEU A 738 -10.46 39.62 10.24
C LEU A 738 -9.32 38.75 10.78
N LEU A 739 -9.47 37.42 10.74
CA LEU A 739 -8.63 36.45 11.42
C LEU A 739 -8.30 35.27 10.50
N GLN A 740 -7.03 34.84 10.54
CA GLN A 740 -6.55 33.60 9.98
C GLN A 740 -6.13 32.66 11.13
N ILE A 741 -6.68 31.45 11.18
CA ILE A 741 -6.30 30.41 12.14
C ILE A 741 -5.61 29.30 11.38
N GLY A 742 -4.32 29.12 11.62
CA GLY A 742 -3.53 28.07 11.03
C GLY A 742 -2.97 27.09 12.05
N LEU A 743 -2.59 25.92 11.55
CA LEU A 743 -2.07 24.84 12.36
C LEU A 743 -0.79 24.28 11.75
N LYS A 744 0.17 23.96 12.62
CA LYS A 744 1.41 23.27 12.29
C LYS A 744 1.62 22.11 13.25
N SER A 745 1.81 20.91 12.73
CA SER A 745 2.02 19.70 13.51
C SER A 745 3.44 19.14 13.33
N GLU A 746 3.99 18.54 14.38
CA GLU A 746 5.22 17.75 14.33
C GLU A 746 4.97 16.43 15.07
N TYR A 747 5.16 15.31 14.39
CA TYR A 747 4.99 13.97 14.96
C TYR A 747 6.33 13.25 15.00
N ARG A 748 6.68 12.69 16.17
CA ARG A 748 7.84 11.81 16.37
C ARG A 748 7.38 10.56 17.11
N GLN A 749 7.37 9.42 16.40
CA GLN A 749 6.89 8.14 16.92
C GLN A 749 5.48 8.28 17.53
N ASN A 750 5.32 8.06 18.83
CA ASN A 750 4.05 8.12 19.55
C ASN A 750 3.72 9.52 20.13
N LEU A 751 4.54 10.54 19.88
CA LEU A 751 4.35 11.89 20.41
C LEU A 751 4.07 12.90 19.28
N GLY A 752 2.92 13.57 19.35
CA GLY A 752 2.56 14.69 18.48
C GLY A 752 2.64 16.02 19.22
N ARG A 753 3.08 17.08 18.53
CA ARG A 753 2.94 18.47 18.96
C ARG A 753 2.17 19.25 17.91
N MET A 754 1.20 20.04 18.33
CA MET A 754 0.38 20.88 17.47
C MET A 754 0.51 22.33 17.93
N TYR A 755 0.91 23.20 17.01
CA TYR A 755 1.00 24.65 17.21
C TYR A 755 -0.15 25.29 16.43
N VAL A 756 -1.04 25.98 17.14
CA VAL A 756 -2.06 26.84 16.52
C VAL A 756 -1.48 28.25 16.44
N PHE A 757 -1.58 28.88 15.27
CA PHE A 757 -1.16 30.26 15.06
C PHE A 757 -2.32 31.11 14.57
N TYR A 758 -2.36 32.35 15.06
CA TYR A 758 -3.41 33.32 14.78
C TYR A 758 -2.79 34.49 14.02
N GLY A 759 -3.14 34.62 12.74
CA GLY A 759 -2.76 35.74 11.89
C GLY A 759 -3.85 36.80 11.94
N ASN A 760 -3.50 38.01 12.38
CA ASN A 760 -4.38 39.16 12.24
C ASN A 760 -4.40 39.60 10.77
N LYS A 761 -5.58 39.70 10.16
CA LYS A 761 -5.76 40.18 8.78
C LYS A 761 -6.21 41.64 8.70
N THR A 762 -6.51 42.30 9.82
CA THR A 762 -6.82 43.73 9.86
C THR A 762 -5.56 44.58 10.04
N SER A 763 -5.69 45.88 9.75
CA SER A 763 -4.66 46.89 10.05
C SER A 763 -4.63 47.33 11.53
N THR A 764 -5.53 46.81 12.36
CA THR A 764 -5.72 47.18 13.78
C THR A 764 -5.28 46.05 14.70
N GLN A 765 -4.50 46.32 15.74
CA GLN A 765 -4.05 45.29 16.68
C GLN A 765 -5.24 44.72 17.49
N PHE A 766 -5.29 43.40 17.67
CA PHE A 766 -6.27 42.77 18.56
C PHE A 766 -6.02 43.16 20.02
N GLN A 767 -7.05 43.72 20.66
CA GLN A 767 -7.08 43.95 22.11
C GLN A 767 -7.87 42.81 22.78
N SER A 768 -7.42 42.38 23.96
CA SER A 768 -8.08 41.34 24.79
C SER A 768 -8.41 40.01 24.07
N PHE A 769 -7.57 39.58 23.12
CA PHE A 769 -7.74 38.29 22.43
C PHE A 769 -7.40 37.10 23.34
N SER A 770 -8.40 36.26 23.62
CA SER A 770 -8.29 35.06 24.46
C SER A 770 -8.60 33.79 23.66
N THR A 771 -7.86 32.70 23.89
CA THR A 771 -8.07 31.41 23.24
C THR A 771 -8.33 30.31 24.27
N SER A 772 -9.41 29.55 24.07
CA SER A 772 -9.77 28.39 24.89
C SER A 772 -9.79 27.14 24.01
N VAL A 773 -9.20 26.05 24.50
CA VAL A 773 -9.25 24.73 23.84
C VAL A 773 -10.07 23.80 24.72
N SER A 774 -11.16 23.27 24.17
CA SER A 774 -11.97 22.21 24.78
C SER A 774 -11.72 20.89 24.07
N SER A 775 -11.53 19.81 24.83
CA SER A 775 -11.47 18.44 24.32
C SER A 775 -12.50 17.57 25.03
N ASN A 776 -12.98 16.55 24.33
CA ASN A 776 -13.93 15.59 24.89
C ASN A 776 -13.21 14.65 25.89
N ASP A 777 -13.90 14.19 26.94
CA ASP A 777 -13.29 13.69 28.20
C ASP A 777 -12.20 12.62 28.03
N VAL A 778 -12.34 11.74 27.03
CA VAL A 778 -11.40 10.64 26.75
C VAL A 778 -10.00 11.14 26.34
N LEU A 779 -9.91 12.35 25.77
CA LEU A 779 -8.64 12.95 25.31
C LEU A 779 -8.02 13.94 26.31
N CYS A 780 -8.80 14.46 27.26
CA CYS A 780 -8.32 15.41 28.27
C CYS A 780 -7.14 14.88 29.10
N SER A 781 -7.11 13.57 29.40
CA SER A 781 -6.03 12.92 30.16
C SER A 781 -4.72 12.76 29.40
N HIS A 782 -4.73 12.95 28.08
CA HIS A 782 -3.60 12.70 27.17
C HIS A 782 -3.07 13.96 26.47
N ILE A 783 -3.74 15.11 26.61
CA ILE A 783 -3.37 16.38 25.97
C ILE A 783 -2.83 17.36 27.02
N LEU A 784 -1.60 17.82 26.82
CA LEU A 784 -0.99 18.88 27.64
C LEU A 784 -1.06 20.19 26.85
N CYS A 785 -2.04 21.04 27.18
CA CYS A 785 -2.33 22.29 26.47
C CYS A 785 -1.73 23.51 27.18
N SER A 786 -1.16 24.44 26.43
CA SER A 786 -0.72 25.76 26.92
C SER A 786 -1.20 26.85 25.96
N ALA A 787 -2.24 27.59 26.35
CA ALA A 787 -2.75 28.72 25.59
C ALA A 787 -1.97 30.00 25.94
N PRO A 788 -1.52 30.80 24.97
CA PRO A 788 -0.95 32.12 25.24
C PRO A 788 -2.06 33.11 25.60
N GLN A 789 -1.96 33.73 26.78
CA GLN A 789 -2.68 34.97 27.07
C GLN A 789 -1.82 36.13 26.57
N LEU A 790 -2.40 36.99 25.72
CA LEU A 790 -1.85 38.33 25.51
C LEU A 790 -2.07 39.14 26.80
N PRO A 791 -1.07 39.90 27.29
CA PRO A 791 -1.28 40.77 28.43
C PRO A 791 -2.36 41.80 28.09
N ALA A 792 -3.28 42.01 29.02
CA ALA A 792 -4.04 43.25 29.03
C ALA A 792 -3.07 44.39 29.38
N GLU A 793 -3.11 45.49 28.63
CA GLU A 793 -2.49 46.76 29.02
C GLU A 793 -3.29 47.44 30.14
#